data_AF-A0A836VUT5-F1
#
_entry.id   AF-A0A836VUT5-F1
#
_cell.length_a   1.000
_cell.length_b   1.000
_cell.length_c   1.000
_cell.angle_alpha   90.00
_cell.angle_beta   90.00
_cell.angle_gamma   90.00
#
_symmetry.space_group_name_H-M   'P 1'
#
loop_
_entity.id
_entity.type
_entity.pdbx_description
1 polymer ?
#
loop_
_entity_poly.entity_id
_entity_poly.type
_entity_poly.pdbx_seq_one_letter_code
_entity_poly.pdbx_strand_id
1 'polypeptide(L)'
;AATGADRPPGPRDRAKQILEDSGVSGGLVVHLGCGDGRLTTALAAEDRYLVHALDSDPACVAKTRQRIRALGLTGRVSADLWSGGALPYIDSLVNLFVSEDGEAVPVAEIRRVLVPGGVAYLRQEGRWTKIVKPRSEAIDEWTHCYYDATNNAVSDDQLVAPPYHLQWKAGPRHTRSHEHASVSVVVSASGRLFSIVDEGPAASVILPSRWVPIARDAFNGVVLWKRPIPQWDAHPAGLYRGPPEIARRLVAVGDRVYVTLGTGAAVTALDAATGRTKLTYSGTEGTGEILYERGRLYLVAAGPVARRGRVSEPVVPQGSAITVLDAHSGELVWTKPDAQALSGTLAVHGDRVFYVAPQAVVCLDAKTGRPVWRTQYPTPKKRFVWRAPTLVVSDDVVLCADRRPTPPSNIDEATGRRLPQWLANAGAPCDLTAYSAKTGKKLWSALAAESYYAPPDVFVHNGLVWIGQTRARQGPDYTVARDLKTGKIKHRIQPDKAFQTTMPHHRCHRDRATARYLVTGRTGIEFIDFRTGEAFRHHWVRGVCRYGVLPSNGLVYAPPHSCAYFIEAKLTGFNALAPASPTRKLPTVIPEQGRLRRGSASVPTAGATPLDPPSSLDWPTYRHDAARTGATKSQVPARLMRLWQRELGGRLSPPVIAQGQLIVTAIDTHTVHAFDALTGRARWQFTAGGRIDSPPTL
;
A
#
# COMPACT_ATOMS: atom_id res chain seq x y z
N ALA A 1 48.28 19.34 -31.16
CA ALA A 1 47.01 20.01 -31.52
C ALA A 1 46.19 19.01 -32.33
N ALA A 2 44.97 18.58 -32.00
CA ALA A 2 43.93 19.13 -31.14
C ALA A 2 43.45 18.10 -30.10
N THR A 3 43.02 18.62 -28.95
CA THR A 3 42.58 17.92 -27.74
C THR A 3 41.19 17.32 -27.88
N GLY A 4 41.00 16.11 -27.33
CA GLY A 4 39.76 15.33 -27.23
C GLY A 4 38.57 16.01 -26.54
N ALA A 5 37.92 16.96 -27.22
CA ALA A 5 36.60 17.48 -26.85
C ALA A 5 35.75 17.65 -28.11
N ASP A 6 34.94 16.62 -28.45
CA ASP A 6 33.58 16.74 -29.05
C ASP A 6 32.99 15.40 -29.54
N ARG A 7 33.24 14.28 -28.85
CA ARG A 7 32.45 13.07 -29.12
C ARG A 7 31.16 13.16 -28.30
N PRO A 8 29.96 13.10 -28.91
CA PRO A 8 28.72 13.10 -28.16
C PRO A 8 28.74 11.94 -27.16
N PRO A 9 28.24 12.14 -25.91
CA PRO A 9 28.31 11.12 -24.87
C PRO A 9 27.66 9.83 -25.34
N GLY A 10 28.26 8.69 -24.99
CA GLY A 10 27.70 7.39 -25.31
C GLY A 10 26.32 7.21 -24.64
N PRO A 11 25.47 6.27 -25.11
CA PRO A 11 24.11 6.11 -24.59
C PRO A 11 24.01 5.90 -23.07
N ARG A 12 25.03 5.30 -22.45
CA ARG A 12 25.11 5.12 -21.00
C ARG A 12 25.39 6.42 -20.26
N ASP A 13 26.36 7.20 -20.74
CA ASP A 13 26.70 8.49 -20.15
C ASP A 13 25.55 9.49 -20.33
N ARG A 14 24.90 9.45 -21.51
CA ARG A 14 23.68 10.21 -21.78
C ARG A 14 22.54 9.83 -20.82
N ALA A 15 22.28 8.54 -20.62
CA ALA A 15 21.25 8.09 -19.67
C ALA A 15 21.57 8.54 -18.23
N LYS A 16 22.83 8.41 -17.80
CA LYS A 16 23.28 8.87 -16.49
C LYS A 16 23.06 10.38 -16.32
N GLN A 17 23.47 11.18 -17.30
CA GLN A 17 23.25 12.63 -17.32
C GLN A 17 21.75 12.96 -17.20
N ILE A 18 20.88 12.31 -18.00
CA ILE A 18 19.43 12.54 -17.96
C ILE A 18 18.85 12.23 -16.57
N LEU A 19 19.27 11.12 -15.96
CA LEU A 19 18.81 10.73 -14.62
C LEU A 19 19.30 11.69 -13.53
N GLU A 20 20.56 12.14 -13.61
CA GLU A 20 21.15 13.12 -12.68
C GLU A 20 20.51 14.50 -12.82
N ASP A 21 20.42 15.05 -14.03
CA ASP A 21 19.85 16.37 -14.32
C ASP A 21 18.35 16.43 -14.01
N SER A 22 17.61 15.34 -14.26
CA SER A 22 16.20 15.25 -13.92
C SER A 22 15.98 15.19 -12.41
N GLY A 23 16.89 14.55 -11.66
CA GLY A 23 16.74 14.27 -10.22
C GLY A 23 15.72 13.17 -9.92
N VAL A 24 15.27 12.41 -10.93
CA VAL A 24 14.27 11.35 -10.74
C VAL A 24 14.93 10.09 -10.20
N SER A 25 14.54 9.70 -8.99
CA SER A 25 15.17 8.62 -8.23
C SER A 25 14.49 7.25 -8.40
N GLY A 26 13.70 7.03 -9.45
CA GLY A 26 12.99 5.77 -9.71
C GLY A 26 11.57 5.97 -10.24
N GLY A 27 10.84 4.87 -10.44
CA GLY A 27 9.48 4.86 -10.96
C GLY A 27 9.40 4.61 -12.47
N LEU A 28 8.33 5.07 -13.11
CA LEU A 28 8.08 4.88 -14.54
C LEU A 28 8.80 5.95 -15.36
N VAL A 29 9.69 5.52 -16.25
CA VAL A 29 10.36 6.35 -17.26
C VAL A 29 9.73 6.07 -18.61
N VAL A 30 9.30 7.12 -19.31
CA VAL A 30 8.82 7.06 -20.69
C VAL A 30 9.87 7.66 -21.60
N HIS A 31 10.26 6.94 -22.64
CA HIS A 31 11.20 7.42 -23.66
C HIS A 31 10.52 7.48 -25.02
N LEU A 32 10.27 8.67 -25.53
CA LEU A 32 9.70 8.90 -26.86
C LEU A 32 10.82 8.99 -27.90
N GLY A 33 10.69 8.25 -29.01
CA GLY A 33 11.72 8.15 -30.05
C GLY A 33 12.81 7.16 -29.68
N CYS A 34 12.46 5.88 -29.58
CA CYS A 34 13.35 4.85 -29.05
C CYS A 34 14.52 4.49 -29.99
N GLY A 35 14.37 4.69 -31.30
CA GLY A 35 15.42 4.44 -32.29
C GLY A 35 15.93 3.00 -32.27
N ASP A 36 17.22 2.80 -31.97
CA ASP A 36 17.83 1.47 -31.83
C ASP A 36 17.75 0.87 -30.41
N GLY A 37 17.11 1.60 -29.48
CA GLY A 37 16.89 1.19 -28.10
C GLY A 37 18.11 1.30 -27.18
N ARG A 38 19.26 1.83 -27.63
CA ARG A 38 20.45 1.96 -26.76
C ARG A 38 20.20 2.87 -25.57
N LEU A 39 19.63 4.06 -25.79
CA LEU A 39 19.29 4.97 -24.70
C LEU A 39 18.18 4.39 -23.82
N THR A 40 17.10 3.86 -24.43
CA THR A 40 15.99 3.20 -23.71
C THR A 40 16.49 2.16 -22.71
N THR A 41 17.37 1.25 -23.16
CA THR A 41 17.91 0.19 -22.29
C THR A 41 18.90 0.73 -21.25
N ALA A 42 19.59 1.83 -21.54
CA ALA A 42 20.50 2.48 -20.59
C ALA A 42 19.76 3.28 -19.50
N LEU A 43 18.57 3.83 -19.78
CA LEU A 43 17.72 4.48 -18.77
C LEU A 43 17.24 3.48 -17.70
N ALA A 44 17.21 2.18 -18.02
CA ALA A 44 17.04 1.11 -17.04
C ALA A 44 18.38 0.79 -16.34
N ALA A 45 19.04 1.79 -15.77
CA ALA A 45 20.33 1.62 -15.10
C ALA A 45 20.22 0.79 -13.81
N GLU A 46 19.14 0.99 -13.06
CA GLU A 46 18.88 0.33 -11.77
C GLU A 46 17.45 -0.25 -11.69
N ASP A 47 17.24 -1.27 -10.87
CA ASP A 47 15.96 -2.03 -10.80
C ASP A 47 14.76 -1.18 -10.39
N ARG A 48 15.00 -0.01 -9.80
CA ARG A 48 13.97 0.97 -9.43
C ARG A 48 13.35 1.73 -10.60
N TYR A 49 13.88 1.60 -11.82
CA TYR A 49 13.35 2.22 -13.03
C TYR A 49 12.63 1.18 -13.90
N LEU A 50 11.35 1.42 -14.15
CA LEU A 50 10.55 0.73 -15.17
C LEU A 50 10.54 1.62 -16.42
N VAL A 51 11.00 1.12 -17.57
CA VAL A 51 11.14 1.95 -18.77
C VAL A 51 10.18 1.51 -19.86
N HIS A 52 9.39 2.44 -20.40
CA HIS A 52 8.52 2.22 -21.54
C HIS A 52 8.91 3.16 -22.69
N ALA A 53 9.37 2.58 -23.80
CA ALA A 53 9.65 3.31 -25.02
C ALA A 53 8.41 3.43 -25.90
N LEU A 54 8.21 4.61 -26.50
CA LEU A 54 7.19 4.85 -27.51
C LEU A 54 7.87 5.33 -28.79
N ASP A 55 7.42 4.85 -29.94
CA ASP A 55 7.96 5.24 -31.24
C ASP A 55 6.88 5.14 -32.31
N SER A 56 6.90 6.02 -33.30
CA SER A 56 5.96 6.00 -34.41
C SER A 56 6.41 5.08 -35.55
N ASP A 57 7.70 4.71 -35.59
CA ASP A 57 8.25 3.76 -36.55
C ASP A 57 8.24 2.30 -36.02
N PRO A 58 7.44 1.39 -36.62
CA PRO A 58 7.44 -0.03 -36.25
C PRO A 58 8.82 -0.70 -36.32
N ALA A 59 9.71 -0.26 -37.21
CA ALA A 59 11.05 -0.82 -37.33
C ALA A 59 11.93 -0.46 -36.13
N CYS A 60 11.84 0.78 -35.62
CA CYS A 60 12.50 1.20 -34.39
C CYS A 60 11.97 0.42 -33.17
N VAL A 61 10.65 0.24 -33.06
CA VAL A 61 10.05 -0.62 -32.03
C VAL A 61 10.58 -2.05 -32.11
N ALA A 62 10.65 -2.64 -33.31
CA ALA A 62 11.15 -4.00 -33.51
C ALA A 62 12.62 -4.16 -33.10
N LYS A 63 13.50 -3.23 -33.51
CA LYS A 63 14.92 -3.19 -33.11
C LYS A 63 15.06 -3.05 -31.60
N THR A 64 14.31 -2.15 -30.99
CA THR A 64 14.31 -1.94 -29.53
C THR A 64 13.85 -3.20 -28.79
N ARG A 65 12.77 -3.85 -29.23
CA ARG A 65 12.31 -5.14 -28.66
C ARG A 65 13.33 -6.27 -28.82
N GLN A 66 14.06 -6.32 -29.94
CA GLN A 66 15.15 -7.28 -30.12
C GLN A 66 16.29 -7.03 -29.12
N ARG A 67 16.68 -5.77 -28.94
CA ARG A 67 17.71 -5.36 -27.98
C ARG A 67 17.33 -5.66 -26.53
N ILE A 68 16.09 -5.32 -26.14
CA ILE A 68 15.54 -5.62 -24.80
C ILE A 68 15.67 -7.12 -24.50
N ARG A 69 15.28 -7.98 -25.46
CA ARG A 69 15.39 -9.43 -25.33
C ARG A 69 16.83 -9.90 -25.23
N ALA A 70 17.72 -9.39 -26.07
CA ALA A 70 19.14 -9.75 -26.06
C ALA A 70 19.83 -9.40 -24.72
N LEU A 71 19.36 -8.37 -24.02
CA LEU A 71 19.87 -7.94 -22.71
C LEU A 71 19.11 -8.57 -21.52
N GLY A 72 18.09 -9.40 -21.75
CA GLY A 72 17.29 -10.00 -20.69
C GLY A 72 16.45 -8.98 -19.91
N LEU A 73 16.12 -7.84 -20.50
CA LEU A 73 15.41 -6.74 -19.84
C LEU A 73 13.88 -6.77 -20.01
N THR A 74 13.33 -7.77 -20.70
CA THR A 74 11.89 -7.86 -20.99
C THR A 74 11.05 -7.83 -19.71
N GLY A 75 10.01 -6.99 -19.69
CA GLY A 75 9.14 -6.77 -18.52
C GLY A 75 9.59 -5.58 -17.66
N ARG A 76 10.90 -5.33 -17.55
CA ARG A 76 11.47 -4.12 -16.93
C ARG A 76 11.67 -2.99 -17.94
N VAL A 77 11.90 -3.36 -19.20
CA VAL A 77 11.90 -2.44 -20.34
C VAL A 77 10.92 -2.98 -21.38
N SER A 78 10.05 -2.11 -21.88
CA SER A 78 9.14 -2.40 -23.00
C SER A 78 9.22 -1.31 -24.05
N ALA A 79 8.77 -1.62 -25.27
CA ALA A 79 8.61 -0.64 -26.33
C ALA A 79 7.29 -0.91 -27.06
N ASP A 80 6.57 0.15 -27.41
CA ASP A 80 5.31 0.05 -28.13
C ASP A 80 5.16 1.11 -29.22
N LEU A 81 4.29 0.81 -30.19
CA LEU A 81 3.99 1.72 -31.29
C LEU A 81 3.05 2.82 -30.79
N TRP A 82 3.41 4.07 -31.06
CA TRP A 82 2.57 5.23 -30.78
C TRP A 82 2.68 6.21 -31.94
N SER A 83 1.56 6.46 -32.64
CA SER A 83 1.51 7.24 -33.87
C SER A 83 0.85 8.62 -33.67
N GLY A 84 1.10 9.25 -32.52
CA GLY A 84 0.51 10.54 -32.17
C GLY A 84 -0.80 10.49 -31.35
N GLY A 85 -1.31 11.67 -31.00
CA GLY A 85 -2.53 11.85 -30.20
C GLY A 85 -2.26 11.89 -28.69
N ALA A 86 -3.16 11.30 -27.91
CA ALA A 86 -2.99 11.19 -26.46
C ALA A 86 -1.97 10.08 -26.13
N LEU A 87 -1.13 10.32 -25.13
CA LEU A 87 -0.23 9.32 -24.60
C LEU A 87 -1.04 8.18 -23.95
N PRO A 88 -0.61 6.91 -24.08
CA PRO A 88 -1.36 5.74 -23.64
C PRO A 88 -1.31 5.52 -22.11
N TYR A 89 -1.25 6.60 -21.33
CA TYR A 89 -1.16 6.59 -19.88
C TYR A 89 -2.35 7.30 -19.25
N ILE A 90 -2.77 6.84 -18.08
CA ILE A 90 -3.67 7.59 -17.21
C ILE A 90 -2.94 8.80 -16.61
N ASP A 91 -3.69 9.67 -15.95
CA ASP A 91 -3.14 10.87 -15.35
C ASP A 91 -2.19 10.49 -14.21
N SER A 92 -1.12 11.27 -14.04
CA SER A 92 -0.17 11.11 -12.94
C SER A 92 0.38 9.68 -12.83
N LEU A 93 1.06 9.20 -13.86
CA LEU A 93 1.67 7.86 -13.88
C LEU A 93 3.18 7.89 -14.13
N VAL A 94 3.69 8.89 -14.85
CA VAL A 94 5.08 8.94 -15.36
C VAL A 94 5.97 9.79 -14.44
N ASN A 95 7.07 9.24 -13.95
CA ASN A 95 8.04 9.97 -13.14
C ASN A 95 8.99 10.80 -14.00
N LEU A 96 9.43 10.23 -15.13
CA LEU A 96 10.35 10.86 -16.07
C LEU A 96 9.87 10.64 -17.50
N PHE A 97 9.64 11.73 -18.24
CA PHE A 97 9.37 11.70 -19.67
C PHE A 97 10.59 12.22 -20.42
N VAL A 98 11.17 11.42 -21.31
CA VAL A 98 12.37 11.76 -22.07
C VAL A 98 12.02 11.75 -23.56
N SER A 99 12.46 12.77 -24.29
CA SER A 99 12.40 12.81 -25.75
C SER A 99 13.61 13.54 -26.30
N GLU A 100 14.25 12.98 -27.32
CA GLU A 100 15.34 13.61 -28.08
C GLU A 100 14.89 13.90 -29.51
N ASP A 101 14.72 15.18 -29.85
CA ASP A 101 14.44 15.64 -31.22
C ASP A 101 13.25 14.89 -31.89
N GLY A 102 12.29 14.42 -31.08
CA GLY A 102 11.17 13.57 -31.48
C GLY A 102 9.85 14.31 -31.72
N GLU A 103 8.80 13.55 -32.02
CA GLU A 103 7.46 14.09 -32.29
C GLU A 103 6.95 15.02 -31.18
N ALA A 104 6.33 16.14 -31.58
CA ALA A 104 5.84 17.16 -30.67
C ALA A 104 4.59 16.68 -29.90
N VAL A 105 4.77 16.27 -28.64
CA VAL A 105 3.66 16.07 -27.70
C VAL A 105 3.33 17.40 -27.03
N PRO A 106 2.06 17.85 -27.02
CA PRO A 106 1.67 19.05 -26.31
C PRO A 106 2.10 19.01 -24.83
N VAL A 107 2.69 20.10 -24.32
CA VAL A 107 3.14 20.19 -22.92
C VAL A 107 2.03 19.88 -21.92
N ALA A 108 0.77 20.24 -22.25
CA ALA A 108 -0.40 19.90 -21.43
C ALA A 108 -0.59 18.39 -21.28
N GLU A 109 -0.38 17.63 -22.36
CA GLU A 109 -0.49 16.17 -22.36
C GLU A 109 0.66 15.52 -21.60
N ILE A 110 1.88 16.04 -21.74
CA ILE A 110 3.03 15.61 -20.93
C ILE A 110 2.74 15.86 -19.44
N ARG A 111 2.27 17.06 -19.07
CA ARG A 111 1.92 17.40 -17.68
C ARG A 111 0.78 16.55 -17.13
N ARG A 112 -0.16 16.12 -17.97
CA ARG A 112 -1.25 15.20 -17.58
C ARG A 112 -0.67 13.88 -17.08
N VAL A 113 0.23 13.27 -17.85
CA VAL A 113 0.79 11.95 -17.51
C VAL A 113 1.86 12.00 -16.42
N LEU A 114 2.55 13.12 -16.23
CA LEU A 114 3.56 13.25 -15.18
C LEU A 114 2.93 13.11 -13.78
N VAL A 115 3.58 12.39 -12.87
CA VAL A 115 3.23 12.39 -11.44
C VAL A 115 3.49 13.77 -10.83
N PRO A 116 2.85 14.16 -9.70
CA PRO A 116 3.24 15.35 -8.95
C PRO A 116 4.75 15.33 -8.61
N GLY A 117 5.49 16.37 -9.02
CA GLY A 117 6.96 16.42 -8.92
C GLY A 117 7.72 15.67 -10.02
N GLY A 118 7.02 14.99 -10.92
CA GLY A 118 7.58 14.32 -12.10
C GLY A 118 8.17 15.30 -13.10
N VAL A 119 9.09 14.81 -13.92
CA VAL A 119 9.93 15.63 -14.81
C VAL A 119 9.75 15.20 -16.26
N ALA A 120 9.57 16.16 -17.16
CA ALA A 120 9.89 15.97 -18.57
C ALA A 120 11.23 16.60 -18.88
N TYR A 121 12.11 15.83 -19.51
CA TYR A 121 13.43 16.25 -19.95
C TYR A 121 13.49 16.10 -21.46
N LEU A 122 13.37 17.23 -22.15
CA LEU A 122 13.14 17.29 -23.59
C LEU A 122 14.35 17.93 -24.26
N ARG A 123 14.86 17.31 -25.31
CA ARG A 123 15.88 17.92 -26.17
C ARG A 123 15.23 18.40 -27.47
N GLN A 124 15.41 19.68 -27.77
CA GLN A 124 14.95 20.31 -29.01
C GLN A 124 16.05 21.24 -29.50
N GLU A 125 16.37 21.17 -30.80
CA GLU A 125 17.40 22.01 -31.44
C GLU A 125 18.75 21.95 -30.69
N GLY A 126 19.10 20.76 -30.18
CA GLY A 126 20.32 20.54 -29.42
C GLY A 126 20.29 21.00 -27.95
N ARG A 127 19.23 21.68 -27.49
CA ARG A 127 19.10 22.19 -26.12
C ARG A 127 18.16 21.33 -25.27
N TRP A 128 18.59 21.01 -24.05
CA TRP A 128 17.76 20.34 -23.06
C TRP A 128 16.90 21.32 -22.26
N THR A 129 15.63 20.96 -22.08
CA THR A 129 14.66 21.70 -21.28
C THR A 129 14.04 20.78 -20.23
N LYS A 130 14.04 21.22 -18.98
CA LYS A 130 13.43 20.53 -17.84
C LYS A 130 12.08 21.17 -17.51
N ILE A 131 11.02 20.37 -17.54
CA ILE A 131 9.67 20.78 -17.12
C ILE A 131 9.29 19.91 -15.92
N VAL A 132 8.94 20.54 -14.79
CA VAL A 132 8.49 19.82 -13.59
C VAL A 132 7.00 20.02 -13.42
N LYS A 133 6.24 18.95 -13.17
CA LYS A 133 4.83 19.06 -12.78
C LYS A 133 4.77 19.54 -11.32
N PRO A 134 4.14 20.70 -11.03
CA PRO A 134 4.01 21.16 -9.66
C PRO A 134 3.18 20.17 -8.84
N ARG A 135 3.54 20.01 -7.56
CA ARG A 135 2.70 19.30 -6.60
C ARG A 135 1.61 20.26 -6.12
N SER A 136 0.36 19.82 -6.16
CA SER A 136 -0.77 20.60 -5.64
C SER A 136 -0.70 20.66 -4.11
N GLU A 137 -0.92 21.84 -3.52
CA GLU A 137 -1.05 22.02 -2.07
C GLU A 137 -2.30 21.33 -1.50
N ALA A 138 -3.27 20.99 -2.36
CA ALA A 138 -4.44 20.21 -1.99
C ALA A 138 -4.14 18.73 -1.71
N ILE A 139 -2.93 18.27 -2.04
CA ILE A 139 -2.47 16.92 -1.80
C ILE A 139 -1.70 16.85 -0.49
N ASP A 140 -2.03 15.85 0.32
CA ASP A 140 -1.38 15.64 1.60
C ASP A 140 -0.81 14.21 1.73
N GLU A 141 0.13 14.06 2.65
CA GLU A 141 0.88 12.83 2.93
C GLU A 141 0.34 12.14 4.18
N TRP A 142 0.94 11.01 4.58
CA TRP A 142 0.45 10.25 5.72
C TRP A 142 1.63 9.53 6.35
N THR A 143 2.38 10.26 7.16
CA THR A 143 3.74 9.93 7.61
C THR A 143 3.79 8.82 8.65
N HIS A 144 2.70 8.66 9.43
CA HIS A 144 2.58 7.71 10.54
C HIS A 144 1.38 6.77 10.35
N CYS A 145 1.29 5.70 11.15
CA CYS A 145 0.16 4.76 11.09
C CYS A 145 -1.22 5.45 11.20
N TYR A 146 -1.33 6.51 12.01
CA TYR A 146 -2.54 7.31 12.20
C TYR A 146 -2.32 8.77 11.80
N TYR A 147 -1.87 8.96 10.56
CA TYR A 147 -1.60 10.21 9.86
C TYR A 147 -0.29 10.88 10.29
N ASP A 148 -0.23 11.46 11.48
CA ASP A 148 0.92 12.19 11.98
C ASP A 148 1.22 11.84 13.45
N ALA A 149 2.08 12.64 14.10
CA ALA A 149 2.46 12.45 15.50
C ALA A 149 1.31 12.75 16.49
N THR A 150 0.18 13.31 16.06
CA THR A 150 -0.96 13.66 16.92
C THR A 150 -1.92 12.51 17.15
N ASN A 151 -1.77 11.40 16.40
CA ASN A 151 -2.68 10.25 16.30
C ASN A 151 -4.09 10.58 15.76
N ASN A 152 -4.32 11.82 15.29
CA ASN A 152 -5.56 12.18 14.63
C ASN A 152 -5.59 11.55 13.23
N ALA A 153 -6.34 10.46 13.04
CA ALA A 153 -6.37 9.70 11.78
C ALA A 153 -7.17 10.41 10.66
N VAL A 154 -6.89 11.70 10.45
CA VAL A 154 -7.54 12.62 9.53
C VAL A 154 -6.43 13.34 8.76
N SER A 155 -6.29 13.08 7.46
CA SER A 155 -5.38 13.88 6.63
C SER A 155 -6.03 15.17 6.16
N ASP A 156 -5.22 16.16 5.80
CA ASP A 156 -5.66 17.42 5.20
C ASP A 156 -5.83 17.32 3.67
N ASP A 157 -5.73 16.10 3.12
CA ASP A 157 -5.88 15.84 1.69
C ASP A 157 -7.29 16.21 1.20
N GLN A 158 -7.34 17.15 0.25
CA GLN A 158 -8.59 17.67 -0.33
C GLN A 158 -8.99 16.94 -1.62
N LEU A 159 -8.06 16.18 -2.21
CA LEU A 159 -8.27 15.53 -3.51
C LEU A 159 -8.74 14.08 -3.37
N VAL A 160 -8.50 13.44 -2.22
CA VAL A 160 -9.09 12.13 -1.93
C VAL A 160 -10.61 12.21 -1.92
N ALA A 161 -11.23 11.38 -2.75
CA ALA A 161 -12.67 11.31 -2.94
C ALA A 161 -13.12 9.87 -3.24
N PRO A 162 -14.44 9.58 -3.22
CA PRO A 162 -14.96 8.27 -3.56
C PRO A 162 -14.34 7.69 -4.85
N PRO A 163 -13.78 6.48 -4.81
CA PRO A 163 -13.03 5.94 -5.93
C PRO A 163 -13.93 5.67 -7.14
N TYR A 164 -13.45 6.08 -8.31
CA TYR A 164 -14.13 5.96 -9.59
C TYR A 164 -13.39 5.01 -10.54
N HIS A 165 -12.05 5.01 -10.52
CA HIS A 165 -11.24 4.13 -11.36
C HIS A 165 -9.99 3.61 -10.64
N LEU A 166 -9.39 2.57 -11.21
CA LEU A 166 -8.09 2.06 -10.79
C LEU A 166 -6.99 3.01 -11.28
N GLN A 167 -6.09 3.41 -10.39
CA GLN A 167 -4.85 4.10 -10.75
C GLN A 167 -3.79 3.05 -11.12
N TRP A 168 -3.51 2.12 -10.21
CA TRP A 168 -2.62 0.99 -10.47
C TRP A 168 -2.94 -0.19 -9.58
N LYS A 169 -2.44 -1.36 -9.99
CA LYS A 169 -2.52 -2.61 -9.23
C LYS A 169 -1.15 -3.28 -9.19
N ALA A 170 -0.74 -3.69 -8.00
CA ALA A 170 0.53 -4.35 -7.76
C ALA A 170 0.36 -5.63 -6.91
N GLY A 171 1.42 -6.44 -6.84
CA GLY A 171 1.50 -7.61 -5.98
C GLY A 171 1.89 -7.27 -4.53
N PRO A 172 1.75 -8.25 -3.60
CA PRO A 172 1.24 -9.61 -3.82
C PRO A 172 -0.27 -9.64 -4.06
N ARG A 173 -0.75 -10.58 -4.90
CA ARG A 173 -2.19 -10.68 -5.28
C ARG A 173 -3.07 -11.10 -4.10
N HIS A 174 -2.55 -11.99 -3.26
CA HIS A 174 -3.21 -12.50 -2.06
C HIS A 174 -2.24 -12.43 -0.90
N THR A 175 -2.76 -12.16 0.29
CA THR A 175 -2.02 -12.36 1.54
C THR A 175 -2.15 -13.81 2.00
N ARG A 176 -1.32 -14.23 2.96
CA ARG A 176 -1.14 -15.66 3.28
C ARG A 176 -2.36 -16.33 3.87
N SER A 177 -3.06 -15.66 4.77
CA SER A 177 -4.23 -16.23 5.44
C SER A 177 -5.07 -15.14 6.08
N HIS A 178 -6.36 -15.39 6.32
CA HIS A 178 -7.17 -14.53 7.19
C HIS A 178 -6.72 -14.62 8.66
N GLU A 179 -6.09 -15.74 9.03
CA GLU A 179 -5.56 -15.97 10.36
C GLU A 179 -4.34 -15.09 10.67
N HIS A 180 -3.75 -14.37 9.70
CA HIS A 180 -2.61 -13.48 9.92
C HIS A 180 -2.70 -12.23 9.03
N ALA A 181 -2.48 -11.04 9.59
CA ALA A 181 -2.41 -9.82 8.79
C ALA A 181 -1.04 -9.72 8.11
N SER A 182 -0.93 -10.11 6.84
CA SER A 182 0.33 -10.04 6.07
C SER A 182 0.74 -8.62 5.67
N VAL A 183 0.04 -7.58 6.10
CA VAL A 183 0.45 -6.19 5.94
C VAL A 183 0.35 -5.54 7.31
N SER A 184 1.48 -5.10 7.86
CA SER A 184 1.50 -4.47 9.19
C SER A 184 1.11 -3.00 9.13
N VAL A 185 1.65 -2.27 8.15
CA VAL A 185 1.48 -0.82 8.02
C VAL A 185 1.74 -0.40 6.57
N VAL A 186 1.09 0.70 6.16
CA VAL A 186 1.44 1.50 4.99
C VAL A 186 1.50 2.97 5.45
N VAL A 187 2.47 3.73 4.96
CA VAL A 187 2.55 5.19 5.13
C VAL A 187 2.97 5.81 3.80
N SER A 188 2.80 7.13 3.65
CA SER A 188 3.26 7.86 2.48
C SER A 188 4.08 9.09 2.85
N ALA A 189 5.18 9.29 2.13
CA ALA A 189 5.99 10.49 2.20
C ALA A 189 6.70 10.76 0.87
N SER A 190 6.80 12.03 0.49
CA SER A 190 7.40 12.55 -0.74
C SER A 190 7.03 11.76 -2.00
N GLY A 191 5.73 11.51 -2.20
CA GLY A 191 5.19 10.78 -3.37
C GLY A 191 5.55 9.28 -3.42
N ARG A 192 5.99 8.71 -2.30
CA ARG A 192 6.29 7.27 -2.16
C ARG A 192 5.39 6.61 -1.12
N LEU A 193 5.20 5.31 -1.27
CA LEU A 193 4.55 4.44 -0.29
C LEU A 193 5.58 3.55 0.37
N PHE A 194 5.47 3.39 1.67
CA PHE A 194 6.29 2.48 2.46
C PHE A 194 5.38 1.50 3.19
N SER A 195 5.60 0.20 3.02
CA SER A 195 4.82 -0.83 3.69
C SER A 195 5.68 -1.95 4.24
N ILE A 196 5.21 -2.63 5.28
CA ILE A 196 5.81 -3.88 5.76
C ILE A 196 4.84 -5.02 5.47
N VAL A 197 5.30 -5.98 4.66
CA VAL A 197 4.47 -7.04 4.07
C VAL A 197 5.11 -8.41 4.29
N ASP A 198 4.32 -9.42 4.63
CA ASP A 198 4.73 -10.83 4.60
C ASP A 198 4.53 -11.37 3.17
N GLU A 199 5.63 -11.55 2.44
CA GLU A 199 5.67 -12.18 1.11
C GLU A 199 5.96 -13.69 1.19
N GLY A 200 5.77 -14.32 2.36
CA GLY A 200 5.84 -15.76 2.52
C GLY A 200 4.77 -16.49 1.71
N PRO A 201 4.92 -17.81 1.46
CA PRO A 201 3.98 -18.55 0.62
C PRO A 201 2.55 -18.52 1.17
N ALA A 202 1.58 -18.22 0.30
CA ALA A 202 0.15 -18.27 0.64
C ALA A 202 -0.43 -19.70 0.60
N ALA A 203 0.35 -20.67 0.10
CA ALA A 203 -0.09 -22.07 0.01
C ALA A 203 -0.37 -22.71 1.38
N SER A 204 0.33 -22.25 2.43
CA SER A 204 0.12 -22.74 3.78
C SER A 204 0.58 -21.74 4.84
N VAL A 205 -0.23 -21.65 5.89
CA VAL A 205 -0.01 -20.75 7.03
C VAL A 205 1.13 -21.23 7.94
N ILE A 206 1.45 -22.53 7.92
CA ILE A 206 2.53 -23.11 8.74
C ILE A 206 3.93 -22.87 8.16
N LEU A 207 4.03 -22.46 6.88
CA LEU A 207 5.32 -22.15 6.28
C LEU A 207 5.93 -20.88 6.92
N PRO A 208 7.26 -20.70 6.90
CA PRO A 208 7.88 -19.50 7.43
C PRO A 208 7.39 -18.21 6.74
N SER A 209 7.20 -17.16 7.52
CA SER A 209 6.96 -15.80 7.00
C SER A 209 8.22 -15.23 6.35
N ARG A 210 8.02 -14.28 5.44
CA ARG A 210 9.08 -13.50 4.78
C ARG A 210 8.70 -12.03 4.80
N TRP A 211 8.98 -11.39 5.93
CA TRP A 211 8.66 -9.98 6.13
C TRP A 211 9.62 -9.07 5.38
N VAL A 212 9.06 -8.10 4.66
CA VAL A 212 9.81 -7.13 3.86
C VAL A 212 9.22 -5.73 4.00
N PRO A 213 10.01 -4.71 4.38
CA PRO A 213 9.75 -3.33 4.05
C PRO A 213 9.92 -3.14 2.55
N ILE A 214 8.93 -2.48 1.95
CA ILE A 214 8.86 -2.21 0.52
C ILE A 214 8.63 -0.71 0.34
N ALA A 215 9.45 -0.08 -0.49
CA ALA A 215 9.15 1.24 -1.03
C ALA A 215 8.60 1.14 -2.44
N ARG A 216 7.57 1.93 -2.73
CA ARG A 216 6.97 2.05 -4.06
C ARG A 216 6.76 3.51 -4.42
N ASP A 217 6.73 3.79 -5.70
CA ASP A 217 6.13 5.03 -6.18
C ASP A 217 4.62 5.02 -5.89
N ALA A 218 4.09 6.13 -5.36
CA ALA A 218 2.71 6.21 -4.91
C ALA A 218 1.69 6.33 -6.06
N PHE A 219 2.14 6.70 -7.26
CA PHE A 219 1.28 7.07 -8.39
C PHE A 219 1.28 6.04 -9.52
N ASN A 220 2.24 5.13 -9.56
CA ASN A 220 2.28 3.99 -10.50
C ASN A 220 2.57 2.62 -9.85
N GLY A 221 2.94 2.57 -8.57
CA GLY A 221 3.13 1.32 -7.82
C GLY A 221 4.44 0.57 -8.12
N VAL A 222 5.34 1.13 -8.93
CA VAL A 222 6.68 0.58 -9.22
C VAL A 222 7.45 0.41 -7.92
N VAL A 223 8.04 -0.78 -7.72
CA VAL A 223 8.88 -1.07 -6.55
C VAL A 223 10.21 -0.36 -6.71
N LEU A 224 10.58 0.46 -5.73
CA LEU A 224 11.86 1.16 -5.70
C LEU A 224 12.93 0.29 -5.03
N TRP A 225 12.58 -0.33 -3.91
CA TRP A 225 13.44 -1.26 -3.19
C TRP A 225 12.62 -2.16 -2.25
N LYS A 226 13.23 -3.28 -1.86
CA LYS A 226 12.78 -4.15 -0.78
C LYS A 226 13.95 -4.47 0.12
N ARG A 227 13.70 -4.65 1.42
CA ARG A 227 14.69 -5.23 2.35
C ARG A 227 14.05 -6.35 3.17
N PRO A 228 14.78 -7.43 3.52
CA PRO A 228 14.26 -8.46 4.41
C PRO A 228 14.26 -7.99 5.88
N ILE A 229 13.24 -8.38 6.63
CA ILE A 229 13.21 -8.35 8.09
C ILE A 229 13.15 -9.80 8.59
N PRO A 230 14.24 -10.34 9.15
CA PRO A 230 14.26 -11.73 9.61
C PRO A 230 13.29 -12.03 10.76
N GLN A 231 13.04 -11.05 11.64
CA GLN A 231 12.23 -11.24 12.86
C GLN A 231 11.21 -10.11 13.02
N TRP A 232 9.99 -10.30 12.52
CA TRP A 232 8.92 -9.31 12.63
C TRP A 232 7.77 -9.84 13.50
N ASP A 233 6.75 -10.45 12.90
CA ASP A 233 5.70 -11.13 13.65
C ASP A 233 6.01 -12.61 13.82
N ALA A 234 5.67 -13.17 15.00
CA ALA A 234 5.93 -14.56 15.31
C ALA A 234 5.01 -15.47 14.47
N HIS A 235 5.57 -16.46 13.79
CA HIS A 235 4.79 -17.48 13.08
C HIS A 235 5.10 -18.89 13.65
N PRO A 236 4.07 -19.73 13.86
CA PRO A 236 2.64 -19.47 13.67
C PRO A 236 2.00 -18.74 14.87
N ALA A 237 1.52 -17.51 14.69
CA ALA A 237 0.73 -16.81 15.71
C ALA A 237 -0.46 -16.05 15.08
N GLY A 238 -1.72 -16.48 15.35
CA GLY A 238 -2.94 -15.95 14.71
C GLY A 238 -3.20 -14.44 14.80
N LEU A 239 -4.31 -13.94 14.24
CA LEU A 239 -4.56 -12.53 13.82
C LEU A 239 -4.37 -11.45 14.91
N TYR A 240 -4.32 -11.85 16.19
CA TYR A 240 -4.10 -10.98 17.35
C TYR A 240 -3.01 -11.48 18.30
N ARG A 241 -2.09 -12.34 17.83
CA ARG A 241 -0.99 -12.94 18.61
C ARG A 241 0.35 -12.21 18.51
N GLY A 242 0.40 -11.09 17.78
CA GLY A 242 1.59 -10.25 17.64
C GLY A 242 1.53 -8.98 18.50
N PRO A 243 2.63 -8.22 18.59
CA PRO A 243 2.65 -6.94 19.29
C PRO A 243 1.60 -5.97 18.70
N PRO A 244 0.77 -5.30 19.52
CA PRO A 244 -0.27 -4.40 19.01
C PRO A 244 0.32 -3.18 18.31
N GLU A 245 1.47 -2.71 18.76
CA GLU A 245 2.19 -1.56 18.21
C GLU A 245 3.04 -1.89 16.97
N ILE A 246 2.93 -3.10 16.40
CA ILE A 246 3.71 -3.50 15.21
C ILE A 246 3.53 -2.55 14.02
N ALA A 247 2.36 -1.93 13.89
CA ALA A 247 2.09 -0.93 12.85
C ALA A 247 2.78 0.42 13.13
N ARG A 248 3.23 0.70 14.37
CA ARG A 248 3.89 1.96 14.77
C ARG A 248 5.41 1.91 14.70
N ARG A 249 5.98 0.84 14.14
CA ARG A 249 7.42 0.66 13.96
C ARG A 249 7.94 1.17 12.62
N LEU A 250 7.12 1.89 11.84
CA LEU A 250 7.51 2.50 10.57
C LEU A 250 6.91 3.90 10.47
N VAL A 251 7.78 4.88 10.23
CA VAL A 251 7.45 6.29 9.98
C VAL A 251 8.23 6.76 8.76
N ALA A 252 7.62 7.55 7.89
CA ALA A 252 8.30 8.13 6.73
C ALA A 252 8.06 9.64 6.70
N VAL A 253 9.14 10.43 6.59
CA VAL A 253 9.08 11.89 6.51
C VAL A 253 10.16 12.37 5.54
N GLY A 254 9.76 13.14 4.53
CA GLY A 254 10.68 13.64 3.51
C GLY A 254 11.45 12.52 2.81
N ASP A 255 12.78 12.59 2.87
CA ASP A 255 13.71 11.65 2.24
C ASP A 255 14.17 10.50 3.18
N ARG A 256 13.50 10.31 4.33
CA ARG A 256 13.86 9.32 5.35
C ARG A 256 12.70 8.42 5.74
N VAL A 257 13.03 7.16 6.00
CA VAL A 257 12.13 6.17 6.60
C VAL A 257 12.76 5.68 7.89
N TYR A 258 12.08 5.89 9.01
CA TYR A 258 12.48 5.39 10.32
C TYR A 258 11.76 4.08 10.59
N VAL A 259 12.52 3.00 10.79
CA VAL A 259 11.97 1.65 10.94
C VAL A 259 12.85 0.81 11.86
N THR A 260 12.28 -0.14 12.60
CA THR A 260 13.07 -1.22 13.21
C THR A 260 13.19 -2.37 12.21
N LEU A 261 14.40 -2.82 11.88
CA LEU A 261 14.61 -3.95 10.95
C LEU A 261 14.53 -5.31 11.68
N GLY A 262 13.64 -5.39 12.65
CA GLY A 262 13.38 -6.54 13.52
C GLY A 262 12.76 -6.10 14.85
N THR A 263 11.99 -6.96 15.51
CA THR A 263 11.33 -6.60 16.78
C THR A 263 12.29 -6.32 17.94
N GLY A 264 13.51 -6.86 17.89
CA GLY A 264 14.59 -6.55 18.83
C GLY A 264 15.66 -5.61 18.26
N ALA A 265 15.51 -5.14 17.02
CA ALA A 265 16.51 -4.29 16.38
C ALA A 265 16.39 -2.84 16.85
N ALA A 266 17.50 -2.11 16.80
CA ALA A 266 17.51 -0.67 16.92
C ALA A 266 16.70 0.00 15.80
N VAL A 267 16.22 1.21 16.08
CA VAL A 267 15.65 2.07 15.04
C VAL A 267 16.74 2.38 14.00
N THR A 268 16.35 2.36 12.73
CA THR A 268 17.22 2.64 11.59
C THR A 268 16.54 3.66 10.69
N ALA A 269 17.26 4.71 10.32
CA ALA A 269 16.88 5.62 9.25
C ALA A 269 17.38 5.08 7.91
N LEU A 270 16.47 4.88 6.97
CA LEU A 270 16.75 4.50 5.59
C LEU A 270 16.55 5.70 4.67
N ASP A 271 17.34 5.76 3.60
CA ASP A 271 17.04 6.61 2.46
C ASP A 271 15.74 6.19 1.79
N ALA A 272 14.79 7.11 1.66
CA ALA A 272 13.46 6.84 1.12
C ALA A 272 13.47 6.31 -0.33
N ALA A 273 14.41 6.77 -1.16
CA ALA A 273 14.47 6.41 -2.57
C ALA A 273 15.19 5.09 -2.84
N THR A 274 16.21 4.75 -2.03
CA THR A 274 17.13 3.63 -2.29
C THR A 274 17.10 2.53 -1.24
N GLY A 275 16.55 2.79 -0.05
CA GLY A 275 16.51 1.84 1.07
C GLY A 275 17.85 1.63 1.76
N ARG A 276 18.90 2.37 1.34
CA ARG A 276 20.22 2.34 1.98
C ARG A 276 20.12 2.91 3.39
N THR A 277 20.80 2.26 4.34
CA THR A 277 20.87 2.77 5.72
C THR A 277 21.61 4.10 5.72
N LYS A 278 20.95 5.16 6.23
CA LYS A 278 21.56 6.47 6.51
C LYS A 278 22.13 6.53 7.92
N LEU A 279 21.40 5.99 8.91
CA LEU A 279 21.82 5.98 10.32
C LEU A 279 21.15 4.84 11.08
N THR A 280 21.86 4.24 12.02
CA THR A 280 21.31 3.30 13.02
C THR A 280 21.42 3.95 14.39
N TYR A 281 20.31 4.03 15.13
CA TYR A 281 20.25 4.66 16.45
C TYR A 281 20.56 3.62 17.53
N SER A 282 21.84 3.34 17.77
CA SER A 282 22.28 2.38 18.80
C SER A 282 21.69 2.70 20.18
N GLY A 283 21.33 1.68 20.96
CA GLY A 283 20.69 1.86 22.27
C GLY A 283 19.17 2.01 22.23
N THR A 284 18.56 1.86 21.04
CA THR A 284 17.10 1.89 20.84
C THR A 284 16.50 0.51 20.57
N GLU A 285 17.24 -0.55 20.86
CA GLU A 285 16.80 -1.93 20.71
C GLU A 285 15.51 -2.18 21.51
N GLY A 286 14.56 -2.90 20.89
CA GLY A 286 13.25 -3.15 21.52
C GLY A 286 12.24 -2.00 21.39
N THR A 287 12.55 -0.96 20.61
CA THR A 287 11.56 0.08 20.27
C THR A 287 10.31 -0.54 19.65
N GLY A 288 9.16 -0.26 20.29
CA GLY A 288 7.84 -0.68 19.85
C GLY A 288 7.12 0.35 19.01
N GLU A 289 7.37 1.62 19.27
CA GLU A 289 6.63 2.72 18.67
C GLU A 289 7.59 3.87 18.38
N ILE A 290 7.45 4.43 17.18
CA ILE A 290 8.25 5.53 16.65
C ILE A 290 7.28 6.65 16.27
N LEU A 291 7.54 7.87 16.75
CA LEU A 291 6.99 9.09 16.19
C LEU A 291 8.11 10.02 15.76
N TYR A 292 7.85 10.80 14.73
CA TYR A 292 8.69 11.91 14.29
C TYR A 292 7.91 13.21 14.44
N GLU A 293 8.50 14.21 15.09
CA GLU A 293 7.97 15.58 15.11
C GLU A 293 9.15 16.56 15.16
N ARG A 294 9.15 17.56 14.25
CA ARG A 294 10.11 18.68 14.22
C ARG A 294 11.58 18.28 14.43
N GLY A 295 12.06 17.30 13.65
CA GLY A 295 13.45 16.87 13.71
C GLY A 295 13.81 15.95 14.89
N ARG A 296 12.83 15.49 15.67
CA ARG A 296 13.06 14.56 16.79
C ARG A 296 12.35 13.25 16.60
N LEU A 297 12.97 12.18 17.06
CA LEU A 297 12.36 10.86 17.20
C LEU A 297 11.90 10.68 18.64
N TYR A 298 10.63 10.32 18.81
CA TYR A 298 10.06 9.93 20.08
C TYR A 298 9.80 8.43 20.05
N LEU A 299 10.54 7.70 20.88
CA LEU A 299 10.61 6.25 20.85
C LEU A 299 10.01 5.70 22.14
N VAL A 300 9.11 4.73 22.02
CA VAL A 300 8.66 3.93 23.17
C VAL A 300 9.31 2.56 23.09
N ALA A 301 10.16 2.23 24.07
CA ALA A 301 10.63 0.87 24.23
C ALA A 301 9.45 -0.02 24.60
N ALA A 302 9.16 -1.05 23.80
CA ALA A 302 8.15 -2.01 24.18
C ALA A 302 8.65 -2.74 25.43
N GLY A 303 7.93 -2.58 26.55
CA GLY A 303 8.14 -3.44 27.71
C GLY A 303 7.97 -4.92 27.32
N PRO A 304 8.41 -5.88 28.15
CA PRO A 304 8.20 -7.30 27.89
C PRO A 304 6.70 -7.65 27.95
N VAL A 305 5.96 -7.33 26.88
CA VAL A 305 4.58 -7.75 26.72
C VAL A 305 4.61 -9.22 26.33
N ALA A 306 4.57 -10.07 27.35
CA ALA A 306 4.31 -11.50 27.35
C ALA A 306 4.42 -12.20 25.98
N ARG A 307 5.64 -12.54 25.55
CA ARG A 307 5.92 -13.56 24.52
C ARG A 307 5.40 -14.97 24.87
N ARG A 308 4.54 -15.13 25.89
CA ARG A 308 4.16 -16.42 26.50
C ARG A 308 2.67 -16.59 26.89
N GLY A 309 1.77 -15.63 26.65
CA GLY A 309 0.35 -15.75 27.02
C GLY A 309 -0.56 -16.35 25.93
N ARG A 310 -1.61 -17.10 26.30
CA ARG A 310 -2.67 -17.55 25.37
C ARG A 310 -3.52 -16.35 24.90
N VAL A 311 -3.98 -16.39 23.65
CA VAL A 311 -4.76 -15.32 22.94
C VAL A 311 -5.95 -14.74 23.68
N SER A 312 -6.55 -15.50 24.59
CA SER A 312 -7.85 -15.15 25.17
C SER A 312 -7.73 -14.43 26.50
N GLU A 313 -6.53 -14.08 26.97
CA GLU A 313 -6.36 -13.51 28.30
C GLU A 313 -5.91 -12.04 28.29
N PRO A 314 -6.61 -11.17 29.05
CA PRO A 314 -6.20 -9.79 29.20
C PRO A 314 -4.94 -9.68 30.09
N VAL A 315 -3.98 -8.87 29.65
CA VAL A 315 -2.66 -8.70 30.29
C VAL A 315 -2.61 -7.49 31.22
N VAL A 316 -1.63 -7.49 32.13
CA VAL A 316 -1.25 -6.33 32.94
C VAL A 316 -0.26 -5.48 32.14
N PRO A 317 -0.49 -4.17 31.96
CA PRO A 317 0.50 -3.29 31.34
C PRO A 317 1.80 -3.28 32.14
N GLN A 318 2.95 -3.50 31.49
CA GLN A 318 4.27 -3.46 32.12
C GLN A 318 5.07 -2.24 31.65
N GLY A 319 6.08 -1.88 32.45
CA GLY A 319 6.89 -0.67 32.27
C GLY A 319 7.45 -0.51 30.86
N SER A 320 7.38 0.73 30.37
CA SER A 320 7.98 1.19 29.12
C SER A 320 8.72 2.49 29.38
N ALA A 321 9.77 2.72 28.60
CA ALA A 321 10.53 3.96 28.61
C ALA A 321 10.15 4.80 27.38
N ILE A 322 10.15 6.12 27.52
CA ILE A 322 10.12 7.06 26.40
C ILE A 322 11.52 7.65 26.24
N THR A 323 12.12 7.48 25.08
CA THR A 323 13.43 8.03 24.72
C THR A 323 13.24 9.00 23.57
N VAL A 324 13.84 10.19 23.67
CA VAL A 324 13.80 11.20 22.60
C VAL A 324 15.20 11.47 22.09
N LEU A 325 15.35 11.37 20.78
CA LEU A 325 16.61 11.57 20.06
C LEU A 325 16.47 12.69 19.03
N ASP A 326 17.56 13.37 18.74
CA ASP A 326 17.65 14.16 17.51
C ASP A 326 17.63 13.21 16.30
N ALA A 327 16.75 13.48 15.35
CA ALA A 327 16.51 12.57 14.23
C ALA A 327 17.63 12.62 13.18
N HIS A 328 18.49 13.65 13.17
CA HIS A 328 19.57 13.77 12.21
C HIS A 328 20.86 13.12 12.71
N SER A 329 21.29 13.50 13.91
CA SER A 329 22.53 13.07 14.57
C SER A 329 22.37 11.77 15.36
N GLY A 330 21.17 11.48 15.86
CA GLY A 330 20.93 10.38 16.80
C GLY A 330 21.31 10.70 18.25
N GLU A 331 21.69 11.94 18.55
CA GLU A 331 22.03 12.36 19.90
C GLU A 331 20.82 12.26 20.84
N LEU A 332 21.08 11.77 22.05
CA LEU A 332 20.08 11.67 23.10
C LEU A 332 19.67 13.07 23.57
N VAL A 333 18.37 13.36 23.50
CA VAL A 333 17.79 14.58 24.08
C VAL A 333 17.40 14.32 25.54
N TRP A 334 16.58 13.29 25.79
CA TRP A 334 16.21 12.85 27.14
C TRP A 334 15.60 11.46 27.14
N THR A 335 15.59 10.80 28.31
CA THR A 335 14.91 9.54 28.56
C THR A 335 14.02 9.63 29.80
N LYS A 336 12.80 9.10 29.69
CA LYS A 336 11.89 8.84 30.81
C LYS A 336 11.77 7.32 31.00
N PRO A 337 12.54 6.70 31.91
CA PRO A 337 12.61 5.23 32.05
C PRO A 337 11.31 4.58 32.54
N ASP A 338 10.57 5.25 33.43
CA ASP A 338 9.32 4.73 34.01
C ASP A 338 8.08 5.41 33.42
N ALA A 339 8.02 5.52 32.10
CA ALA A 339 6.87 6.14 31.45
C ALA A 339 5.61 5.30 31.65
N GLN A 340 5.72 3.98 31.55
CA GLN A 340 4.59 3.04 31.54
C GLN A 340 3.54 3.41 30.49
N ALA A 341 3.97 3.97 29.37
CA ALA A 341 3.09 4.29 28.24
C ALA A 341 2.44 3.02 27.69
N LEU A 342 1.12 3.04 27.58
CA LEU A 342 0.34 2.01 26.92
C LEU A 342 0.62 2.07 25.41
N SER A 343 0.81 0.88 24.81
CA SER A 343 1.06 0.72 23.38
C SER A 343 0.06 1.53 22.54
N GLY A 344 0.56 2.30 21.59
CA GLY A 344 -0.29 2.99 20.64
C GLY A 344 -0.96 4.26 21.17
N THR A 345 -0.44 4.84 22.26
CA THR A 345 -1.00 6.08 22.83
C THR A 345 -0.06 7.26 22.82
N LEU A 346 1.22 7.10 22.48
CA LEU A 346 2.13 8.25 22.41
C LEU A 346 1.62 9.22 21.33
N ALA A 347 1.55 10.50 21.65
CA ALA A 347 1.23 11.58 20.74
C ALA A 347 2.09 12.81 21.06
N VAL A 348 2.45 13.58 20.03
CA VAL A 348 3.25 14.81 20.16
C VAL A 348 2.53 15.92 19.39
N HIS A 349 2.39 17.07 20.02
CA HIS A 349 1.87 18.27 19.38
C HIS A 349 2.53 19.51 20.01
N GLY A 350 3.20 20.31 19.18
CA GLY A 350 3.94 21.47 19.65
C GLY A 350 5.03 21.10 20.66
N ASP A 351 5.06 21.79 21.80
CA ASP A 351 6.07 21.61 22.86
C ASP A 351 5.63 20.58 23.93
N ARG A 352 4.72 19.66 23.59
CA ARG A 352 4.13 18.70 24.54
C ARG A 352 4.10 17.28 23.99
N VAL A 353 4.36 16.32 24.89
CA VAL A 353 4.22 14.88 24.65
C VAL A 353 3.09 14.38 25.54
N PHE A 354 2.20 13.58 24.96
CA PHE A 354 1.06 12.99 25.65
C PHE A 354 1.07 11.48 25.48
N TYR A 355 0.66 10.77 26.51
CA TYR A 355 0.48 9.33 26.45
C TYR A 355 -0.46 8.87 27.56
N VAL A 356 -0.95 7.64 27.43
CA VAL A 356 -1.75 7.01 28.48
C VAL A 356 -0.85 6.09 29.30
N ALA A 357 -0.82 6.28 30.61
CA ALA A 357 -0.24 5.36 31.58
C ALA A 357 -1.36 4.54 32.25
N PRO A 358 -1.06 3.47 32.99
CA PRO A 358 -2.04 2.85 33.88
C PRO A 358 -2.72 3.90 34.75
N GLN A 359 -4.04 4.04 34.56
CA GLN A 359 -4.95 4.92 35.31
C GLN A 359 -4.67 6.42 35.17
N ALA A 360 -3.93 6.87 34.16
CA ALA A 360 -3.73 8.29 33.94
C ALA A 360 -3.45 8.67 32.49
N VAL A 361 -3.88 9.87 32.11
CA VAL A 361 -3.33 10.58 30.96
C VAL A 361 -2.17 11.45 31.47
N VAL A 362 -1.04 11.40 30.79
CA VAL A 362 0.19 12.10 31.19
C VAL A 362 0.59 13.09 30.11
N CYS A 363 1.04 14.27 30.53
CA CYS A 363 1.67 15.25 29.67
C CYS A 363 3.10 15.54 30.17
N LEU A 364 4.03 15.54 29.23
CA LEU A 364 5.42 15.93 29.45
C LEU A 364 5.75 17.15 28.58
N ASP A 365 6.75 17.90 29.03
CA ASP A 365 7.41 18.90 28.21
C ASP A 365 8.27 18.20 27.15
N ALA A 366 8.07 18.53 25.87
CA ALA A 366 8.71 17.83 24.77
C ALA A 366 10.23 18.05 24.70
N LYS A 367 10.74 19.15 25.28
CA LYS A 367 12.16 19.50 25.26
C LYS A 367 12.92 18.82 26.39
N THR A 368 12.29 18.64 27.54
CA THR A 368 12.97 18.18 28.77
C THR A 368 12.50 16.82 29.29
N GLY A 369 11.37 16.31 28.82
CA GLY A 369 10.74 15.08 29.34
C GLY A 369 10.14 15.24 30.75
N ARG A 370 10.16 16.45 31.32
CA ARG A 370 9.63 16.71 32.66
C ARG A 370 8.10 16.65 32.65
N PRO A 371 7.47 16.04 33.67
CA PRO A 371 6.01 16.04 33.80
C PRO A 371 5.46 17.46 33.89
N VAL A 372 4.44 17.75 33.08
CA VAL A 372 3.66 19.00 33.16
C VAL A 372 2.41 18.75 34.01
N TRP A 373 1.69 17.67 33.71
CA TRP A 373 0.53 17.23 34.49
C TRP A 373 0.29 15.72 34.32
N ARG A 374 -0.44 15.15 35.28
CA ARG A 374 -0.92 13.77 35.28
C ARG A 374 -2.34 13.75 35.79
N THR A 375 -3.29 13.36 34.95
CA THR A 375 -4.70 13.32 35.30
C THR A 375 -5.18 11.89 35.39
N GLN A 376 -5.70 11.50 36.54
CA GLN A 376 -6.23 10.15 36.75
C GLN A 376 -7.56 9.96 36.01
N TYR A 377 -7.77 8.75 35.49
CA TYR A 377 -9.06 8.34 34.95
C TYR A 377 -9.31 6.82 35.12
N PRO A 378 -10.57 6.37 35.12
CA PRO A 378 -10.89 4.95 35.27
C PRO A 378 -10.46 4.12 34.05
N THR A 379 -9.65 3.09 34.25
CA THR A 379 -9.26 2.10 33.21
C THR A 379 -9.38 0.67 33.76
N PRO A 380 -9.64 -0.34 32.91
CA PRO A 380 -9.54 -1.74 33.30
C PRO A 380 -8.15 -2.10 33.83
N LYS A 381 -8.11 -2.93 34.89
CA LYS A 381 -6.85 -3.48 35.45
C LYS A 381 -6.15 -4.45 34.50
N LYS A 382 -6.93 -5.20 33.72
CA LYS A 382 -6.44 -6.14 32.70
C LYS A 382 -7.05 -5.76 31.36
N ARG A 383 -6.27 -5.83 30.28
CA ARG A 383 -6.78 -5.55 28.93
C ARG A 383 -6.13 -6.41 27.86
N PHE A 384 -6.86 -6.63 26.78
CA PHE A 384 -6.27 -7.21 25.58
C PHE A 384 -5.33 -6.22 24.93
N VAL A 385 -4.13 -6.66 24.56
CA VAL A 385 -3.08 -5.74 24.11
C VAL A 385 -3.46 -4.96 22.85
N TRP A 386 -4.25 -5.57 21.96
CA TRP A 386 -4.75 -4.94 20.72
C TRP A 386 -5.97 -4.02 20.91
N ARG A 387 -6.47 -3.87 22.14
CA ARG A 387 -7.59 -2.97 22.49
C ARG A 387 -7.04 -1.78 23.30
N ALA A 388 -6.05 -1.10 22.70
CA ALA A 388 -5.43 0.11 23.25
C ALA A 388 -6.45 1.27 23.37
N PRO A 389 -6.27 2.22 24.31
CA PRO A 389 -7.04 3.46 24.28
C PRO A 389 -6.70 4.23 23.00
N THR A 390 -7.64 5.05 22.53
CA THR A 390 -7.38 6.01 21.47
C THR A 390 -7.06 7.35 22.11
N LEU A 391 -5.80 7.80 21.97
CA LEU A 391 -5.37 9.15 22.34
C LEU A 391 -5.22 9.98 21.07
N VAL A 392 -5.89 11.13 20.98
CA VAL A 392 -5.79 12.09 19.87
C VAL A 392 -5.48 13.47 20.47
N VAL A 393 -4.58 14.22 19.85
CA VAL A 393 -4.26 15.58 20.24
C VAL A 393 -4.61 16.52 19.09
N SER A 394 -5.28 17.62 19.40
CA SER A 394 -5.57 18.66 18.41
C SER A 394 -5.68 19.99 19.14
N ASP A 395 -5.04 21.02 18.60
CA ASP A 395 -4.92 22.34 19.23
C ASP A 395 -4.44 22.25 20.69
N ASP A 396 -5.25 22.75 21.62
CA ASP A 396 -5.04 22.77 23.06
C ASP A 396 -5.89 21.72 23.80
N VAL A 397 -6.32 20.66 23.10
CA VAL A 397 -7.16 19.58 23.66
C VAL A 397 -6.54 18.20 23.43
N VAL A 398 -6.60 17.36 24.46
CA VAL A 398 -6.24 15.95 24.43
C VAL A 398 -7.50 15.12 24.61
N LEU A 399 -7.80 14.27 23.64
CA LEU A 399 -8.94 13.37 23.61
C LEU A 399 -8.45 11.96 23.95
N CYS A 400 -8.98 11.37 25.02
CA CYS A 400 -8.70 9.99 25.41
C CYS A 400 -9.99 9.18 25.43
N ALA A 401 -10.14 8.24 24.50
CA ALA A 401 -11.21 7.27 24.49
C ALA A 401 -10.70 5.92 25.00
N ASP A 402 -11.26 5.45 26.11
CA ASP A 402 -10.87 4.17 26.71
C ASP A 402 -12.09 3.42 27.25
N ARG A 403 -11.91 2.12 27.43
CA ARG A 403 -12.93 1.22 27.96
C ARG A 403 -13.26 1.55 29.40
N ARG A 404 -14.54 1.40 29.76
CA ARG A 404 -14.95 1.40 31.16
C ARG A 404 -14.43 0.16 31.91
N PRO A 405 -14.19 0.24 33.24
CA PRO A 405 -13.77 -0.90 34.04
C PRO A 405 -14.82 -2.04 34.16
N THR A 406 -16.08 -1.77 33.82
CA THR A 406 -17.20 -2.70 33.98
C THR A 406 -17.22 -3.78 32.89
N PRO A 407 -17.73 -5.00 33.18
CA PRO A 407 -17.89 -6.04 32.18
C PRO A 407 -18.75 -5.55 30.99
N PRO A 408 -18.44 -5.96 29.74
CA PRO A 408 -19.24 -5.57 28.60
C PRO A 408 -20.66 -6.15 28.74
N SER A 409 -21.67 -5.28 28.71
CA SER A 409 -23.08 -5.70 28.60
C SER A 409 -23.34 -6.28 27.20
N ASN A 410 -24.41 -7.04 27.02
CA ASN A 410 -24.89 -7.42 25.69
C ASN A 410 -25.87 -6.37 25.10
N ILE A 411 -25.94 -5.17 25.66
CA ILE A 411 -26.80 -4.07 25.17
C ILE A 411 -25.91 -2.97 24.62
N ASP A 412 -26.07 -2.62 23.34
CA ASP A 412 -25.40 -1.46 22.77
C ASP A 412 -25.96 -0.17 23.38
N GLU A 413 -25.15 0.57 24.13
CA GLU A 413 -25.64 1.71 24.92
C GLU A 413 -26.09 2.90 24.06
N ALA A 414 -25.53 3.05 22.86
CA ALA A 414 -25.90 4.12 21.96
C ALA A 414 -27.27 3.87 21.30
N THR A 415 -27.63 2.60 21.07
CA THR A 415 -28.87 2.23 20.36
C THR A 415 -29.93 1.56 21.23
N GLY A 416 -29.58 1.11 22.44
CA GLY A 416 -30.43 0.29 23.32
C GLY A 416 -30.66 -1.14 22.83
N ARG A 417 -30.04 -1.56 21.71
CA ARG A 417 -30.30 -2.87 21.09
C ARG A 417 -29.46 -3.98 21.72
N ARG A 418 -30.05 -5.17 21.85
CA ARG A 418 -29.32 -6.37 22.29
C ARG A 418 -28.43 -6.89 21.16
N LEU A 419 -27.17 -7.13 21.46
CA LEU A 419 -26.17 -7.71 20.56
C LEU A 419 -26.05 -9.22 20.76
N PRO A 420 -25.80 -9.99 19.68
CA PRO A 420 -25.35 -11.37 19.80
C PRO A 420 -24.07 -11.47 20.65
N GLN A 421 -23.93 -12.54 21.43
CA GLN A 421 -22.83 -12.69 22.39
C GLN A 421 -21.43 -12.58 21.73
N TRP A 422 -21.25 -13.18 20.56
CA TRP A 422 -19.98 -13.11 19.83
C TRP A 422 -19.59 -11.67 19.46
N LEU A 423 -20.59 -10.82 19.20
CA LEU A 423 -20.40 -9.41 18.84
C LEU A 423 -20.17 -8.54 20.09
N ALA A 424 -20.91 -8.81 21.16
CA ALA A 424 -20.72 -8.18 22.46
C ALA A 424 -19.31 -8.41 23.01
N ASN A 425 -18.69 -9.56 22.72
CA ASN A 425 -17.32 -9.89 23.11
C ASN A 425 -16.23 -9.19 22.26
N ALA A 426 -16.56 -8.81 21.02
CA ALA A 426 -15.61 -8.22 20.08
C ALA A 426 -15.32 -6.74 20.35
N GLY A 427 -16.27 -6.00 20.92
CA GLY A 427 -16.17 -4.58 21.28
C GLY A 427 -16.55 -4.34 22.74
N ALA A 428 -16.47 -3.11 23.22
CA ALA A 428 -16.83 -2.75 24.60
C ALA A 428 -17.28 -1.29 24.70
N PRO A 429 -18.18 -0.96 25.64
CA PRO A 429 -18.50 0.43 25.96
C PRO A 429 -17.28 1.20 26.45
N CYS A 430 -17.14 2.43 25.95
CA CYS A 430 -16.02 3.32 26.25
C CYS A 430 -16.51 4.71 26.62
N ASP A 431 -15.65 5.48 27.27
CA ASP A 431 -15.85 6.91 27.43
C ASP A 431 -14.74 7.65 26.70
N LEU A 432 -15.14 8.63 25.89
CA LEU A 432 -14.24 9.68 25.45
C LEU A 432 -14.22 10.78 26.51
N THR A 433 -13.02 11.18 26.94
CA THR A 433 -12.82 12.36 27.79
C THR A 433 -11.87 13.33 27.11
N ALA A 434 -12.27 14.60 27.05
CA ALA A 434 -11.44 15.70 26.60
C ALA A 434 -10.77 16.38 27.79
N TYR A 435 -9.48 16.66 27.66
CA TYR A 435 -8.66 17.34 28.65
C TYR A 435 -8.00 18.57 28.02
N SER A 436 -7.83 19.63 28.80
CA SER A 436 -6.99 20.75 28.42
C SER A 436 -5.53 20.28 28.29
N ALA A 437 -4.93 20.44 27.11
CA ALA A 437 -3.53 20.11 26.87
C ALA A 437 -2.57 20.88 27.79
N LYS A 438 -2.98 22.09 28.22
CA LYS A 438 -2.19 22.95 29.12
C LYS A 438 -2.23 22.50 30.57
N THR A 439 -3.38 22.06 31.07
CA THR A 439 -3.60 21.87 32.52
C THR A 439 -3.96 20.46 32.94
N GLY A 440 -4.32 19.58 31.99
CA GLY A 440 -4.85 18.26 32.28
C GLY A 440 -6.27 18.26 32.87
N LYS A 441 -6.91 19.42 33.03
CA LYS A 441 -8.28 19.52 33.52
C LYS A 441 -9.25 18.94 32.49
N LYS A 442 -10.17 18.10 32.96
CA LYS A 442 -11.28 17.59 32.14
C LYS A 442 -12.13 18.76 31.65
N LEU A 443 -12.41 18.77 30.35
CA LEU A 443 -13.26 19.74 29.68
C LEU A 443 -14.68 19.18 29.53
N TRP A 444 -14.80 17.97 28.99
CA TRP A 444 -16.08 17.28 28.76
C TRP A 444 -15.85 15.78 28.56
N SER A 445 -16.94 15.00 28.57
CA SER A 445 -16.93 13.58 28.18
C SER A 445 -18.10 13.24 27.27
N ALA A 446 -17.98 12.16 26.50
CA ALA A 446 -19.03 11.62 25.66
C ALA A 446 -18.95 10.08 25.60
N LEU A 447 -20.07 9.44 25.30
CA LEU A 447 -20.11 8.01 25.01
C LEU A 447 -19.27 7.70 23.77
N ALA A 448 -18.45 6.66 23.87
CA ALA A 448 -17.71 6.06 22.77
C ALA A 448 -17.88 4.54 22.81
N ALA A 449 -17.50 3.85 21.75
CA ALA A 449 -17.44 2.41 21.76
C ALA A 449 -16.25 1.90 20.96
N GLU A 450 -15.63 0.84 21.47
CA GLU A 450 -14.76 0.02 20.63
C GLU A 450 -15.59 -0.67 19.55
N SER A 451 -15.03 -0.68 18.35
CA SER A 451 -15.59 -1.40 17.21
C SER A 451 -15.19 -2.89 17.26
N TYR A 452 -15.43 -3.62 16.18
CA TYR A 452 -15.13 -5.06 16.11
C TYR A 452 -13.62 -5.32 16.20
N TYR A 453 -13.12 -5.71 17.38
CA TYR A 453 -11.70 -5.91 17.68
C TYR A 453 -10.79 -4.70 17.33
N ALA A 454 -11.34 -3.49 17.37
CA ALA A 454 -10.62 -2.26 17.09
C ALA A 454 -10.88 -1.22 18.20
N PRO A 455 -9.88 -0.37 18.54
CA PRO A 455 -10.07 0.76 19.45
C PRO A 455 -11.21 1.70 19.02
N PRO A 456 -11.71 2.57 19.91
CA PRO A 456 -12.70 3.57 19.55
C PRO A 456 -12.17 4.53 18.49
N ASP A 457 -13.03 4.90 17.54
CA ASP A 457 -12.69 5.91 16.54
C ASP A 457 -12.97 7.31 17.08
N VAL A 458 -11.97 8.18 16.96
CA VAL A 458 -12.01 9.59 17.34
C VAL A 458 -11.33 10.36 16.22
N PHE A 459 -12.05 11.30 15.62
CA PHE A 459 -11.55 12.17 14.56
C PHE A 459 -11.75 13.62 14.96
N VAL A 460 -10.72 14.45 14.75
CA VAL A 460 -10.83 15.90 14.89
C VAL A 460 -10.64 16.53 13.53
N HIS A 461 -11.60 17.34 13.10
CA HIS A 461 -11.53 18.07 11.84
C HIS A 461 -12.27 19.40 11.97
N ASN A 462 -11.64 20.51 11.58
CA ASN A 462 -12.19 21.87 11.68
C ASN A 462 -12.76 22.21 13.08
N GLY A 463 -12.03 21.85 14.14
CA GLY A 463 -12.45 22.08 15.53
C GLY A 463 -13.65 21.24 15.97
N LEU A 464 -14.05 20.24 15.20
CA LEU A 464 -15.15 19.33 15.50
C LEU A 464 -14.64 17.91 15.74
N VAL A 465 -15.22 17.25 16.75
CA VAL A 465 -14.91 15.89 17.16
C VAL A 465 -16.03 14.96 16.73
N TRP A 466 -15.63 13.91 15.99
CA TRP A 466 -16.49 12.82 15.55
C TRP A 466 -16.09 11.54 16.26
N ILE A 467 -17.07 10.81 16.77
CA ILE A 467 -16.85 9.70 17.69
C ILE A 467 -17.58 8.48 17.14
N GLY A 468 -16.91 7.34 17.12
CA GLY A 468 -17.56 6.05 16.96
C GLY A 468 -18.26 5.62 18.25
N GLN A 469 -19.59 5.61 18.28
CA GLN A 469 -20.37 5.40 19.50
C GLN A 469 -21.04 4.03 19.61
N THR A 470 -21.14 3.30 18.49
CA THR A 470 -21.85 2.01 18.45
C THR A 470 -20.87 0.84 18.33
N ARG A 471 -21.18 -0.26 19.02
CA ARG A 471 -20.47 -1.52 18.85
C ARG A 471 -20.89 -2.13 17.52
N ALA A 472 -19.92 -2.62 16.75
CA ALA A 472 -20.13 -3.21 15.42
C ALA A 472 -20.63 -2.27 14.31
N ARG A 473 -20.96 -1.01 14.62
CA ARG A 473 -21.44 0.00 13.66
C ARG A 473 -22.60 -0.49 12.79
N GLN A 474 -23.63 -1.09 13.40
CA GLN A 474 -24.78 -1.65 12.68
C GLN A 474 -25.78 -0.60 12.20
N GLY A 475 -25.96 0.49 12.96
CA GLY A 475 -26.74 1.68 12.58
C GLY A 475 -25.85 2.88 12.24
N PRO A 476 -26.44 4.04 11.94
CA PRO A 476 -25.68 5.25 11.64
C PRO A 476 -24.83 5.67 12.83
N ASP A 477 -23.51 5.59 12.64
CA ASP A 477 -22.51 6.19 13.52
C ASP A 477 -22.04 7.53 12.93
N TYR A 478 -21.30 8.32 13.70
CA TYR A 478 -20.83 9.64 13.27
C TYR A 478 -21.96 10.62 12.87
N THR A 479 -23.12 10.55 13.53
CA THR A 479 -24.29 11.41 13.21
C THR A 479 -24.16 12.83 13.77
N VAL A 480 -23.27 13.05 14.74
CA VAL A 480 -23.08 14.33 15.42
C VAL A 480 -21.61 14.68 15.52
N ALA A 481 -21.32 15.96 15.32
CA ALA A 481 -20.00 16.54 15.57
C ALA A 481 -20.07 17.48 16.77
N ARG A 482 -19.09 17.36 17.66
CA ARG A 482 -18.99 18.15 18.89
C ARG A 482 -17.87 19.16 18.79
N ASP A 483 -18.10 20.37 19.28
CA ASP A 483 -17.04 21.37 19.47
C ASP A 483 -15.89 20.78 20.31
N LEU A 484 -14.66 20.91 19.81
CA LEU A 484 -13.46 20.33 20.42
C LEU A 484 -13.27 20.76 21.89
N LYS A 485 -13.55 22.02 22.22
CA LYS A 485 -13.27 22.57 23.56
C LYS A 485 -14.43 22.37 24.53
N THR A 486 -15.66 22.46 24.05
CA THR A 486 -16.87 22.51 24.90
C THR A 486 -17.69 21.22 24.89
N GLY A 487 -17.50 20.33 23.91
CA GLY A 487 -18.27 19.10 23.75
C GLY A 487 -19.72 19.32 23.30
N LYS A 488 -20.13 20.58 23.10
CA LYS A 488 -21.46 20.95 22.59
C LYS A 488 -21.60 20.47 21.15
N ILE A 489 -22.74 19.89 20.82
CA ILE A 489 -23.03 19.48 19.45
C ILE A 489 -23.12 20.74 18.58
N LYS A 490 -22.36 20.78 17.48
CA LYS A 490 -22.32 21.91 16.54
C LYS A 490 -22.80 21.55 15.16
N HIS A 491 -22.72 20.27 14.79
CA HIS A 491 -23.09 19.80 13.47
C HIS A 491 -23.78 18.44 13.56
N ARG A 492 -24.69 18.16 12.61
CA ARG A 492 -25.40 16.90 12.48
C ARG A 492 -25.47 16.49 11.02
N ILE A 493 -25.30 15.20 10.77
CA ILE A 493 -25.40 14.61 9.43
C ILE A 493 -26.22 13.33 9.48
N GLN A 494 -26.70 12.87 8.33
CA GLN A 494 -27.46 11.63 8.16
C GLN A 494 -26.70 10.64 7.27
N PRO A 495 -25.78 9.84 7.83
CA PRO A 495 -24.89 8.97 7.08
C PRO A 495 -25.48 7.57 6.85
N ASP A 496 -26.78 7.36 7.06
CA ASP A 496 -27.49 6.08 7.07
C ASP A 496 -27.15 5.17 5.88
N LYS A 497 -26.99 5.77 4.69
CA LYS A 497 -26.65 5.05 3.47
C LYS A 497 -25.29 4.32 3.55
N ALA A 498 -24.33 4.79 4.35
CA ALA A 498 -23.07 4.06 4.60
C ALA A 498 -23.29 2.75 5.38
N PHE A 499 -24.33 2.70 6.22
CA PHE A 499 -24.59 1.61 7.15
C PHE A 499 -25.66 0.63 6.65
N GLN A 500 -26.36 0.94 5.57
CA GLN A 500 -27.27 0.03 4.87
C GLN A 500 -26.48 -1.03 4.11
N THR A 501 -26.05 -2.09 4.78
CA THR A 501 -25.20 -3.12 4.16
C THR A 501 -25.36 -4.48 4.82
N THR A 502 -24.95 -5.54 4.13
CA THR A 502 -25.19 -6.94 4.55
C THR A 502 -24.18 -7.45 5.57
N MET A 503 -23.05 -6.76 5.76
CA MET A 503 -22.04 -7.15 6.74
C MET A 503 -22.55 -6.90 8.18
N PRO A 504 -22.56 -7.92 9.05
CA PRO A 504 -23.12 -7.83 10.41
C PRO A 504 -22.25 -7.03 11.39
N HIS A 505 -21.00 -6.70 11.02
CA HIS A 505 -20.09 -5.95 11.87
C HIS A 505 -19.14 -5.06 11.05
N HIS A 506 -18.63 -4.01 11.66
CA HIS A 506 -17.54 -3.21 11.13
C HIS A 506 -16.23 -4.01 11.00
N ARG A 507 -15.29 -3.60 10.14
CA ARG A 507 -14.01 -4.32 9.95
C ARG A 507 -13.04 -4.09 11.12
N CYS A 508 -12.08 -5.00 11.22
CA CYS A 508 -11.10 -5.11 12.32
C CYS A 508 -9.97 -4.07 12.25
N HIS A 509 -10.29 -2.79 12.05
CA HIS A 509 -9.33 -1.69 12.09
C HIS A 509 -10.04 -0.40 12.48
N ARG A 510 -9.27 0.61 12.90
CA ARG A 510 -9.77 1.97 13.06
C ARG A 510 -10.10 2.57 11.71
N ASP A 511 -11.16 3.37 11.67
CA ASP A 511 -11.52 4.14 10.48
C ASP A 511 -10.55 5.31 10.29
N ARG A 512 -10.63 5.95 9.12
CA ARG A 512 -9.78 7.09 8.76
C ARG A 512 -10.63 8.20 8.21
N ALA A 513 -10.04 9.37 8.04
CA ALA A 513 -10.69 10.46 7.35
C ALA A 513 -9.68 11.29 6.54
N THR A 514 -10.23 12.16 5.72
CA THR A 514 -9.52 13.22 5.02
C THR A 514 -10.18 14.55 5.34
N ALA A 515 -9.77 15.65 4.71
CA ALA A 515 -10.38 16.93 4.93
C ALA A 515 -11.85 17.03 4.50
N ARG A 516 -12.37 16.03 3.77
CA ARG A 516 -13.75 16.03 3.30
C ARG A 516 -14.56 14.81 3.74
N TYR A 517 -13.93 13.66 3.87
CA TYR A 517 -14.64 12.41 4.03
C TYR A 517 -14.17 11.63 5.25
N LEU A 518 -15.12 11.10 6.03
CA LEU A 518 -14.88 9.89 6.82
C LEU A 518 -14.79 8.71 5.84
N VAL A 519 -13.79 7.87 6.03
CA VAL A 519 -13.53 6.66 5.25
C VAL A 519 -13.66 5.47 6.18
N THR A 520 -14.83 4.83 6.14
CA THR A 520 -15.18 3.73 7.02
C THR A 520 -14.95 2.38 6.34
N GLY A 521 -14.76 1.33 7.13
CA GLY A 521 -14.60 -0.04 6.64
C GLY A 521 -15.68 -0.99 7.12
N ARG A 522 -16.83 -1.07 6.44
CA ARG A 522 -17.87 -2.08 6.72
C ARG A 522 -17.87 -3.17 5.67
N THR A 523 -18.62 -3.04 4.58
CA THR A 523 -18.65 -4.09 3.55
C THR A 523 -17.41 -4.03 2.69
N GLY A 524 -17.03 -2.82 2.27
CA GLY A 524 -15.80 -2.56 1.54
C GLY A 524 -15.08 -1.36 2.14
N ILE A 525 -15.14 -0.25 1.42
CA ILE A 525 -14.89 1.09 1.97
C ILE A 525 -16.10 1.98 1.70
N GLU A 526 -16.49 2.77 2.68
CA GLU A 526 -17.58 3.72 2.56
C GLU A 526 -17.05 5.14 2.86
N PHE A 527 -17.48 6.10 2.05
CA PHE A 527 -17.14 7.52 2.21
C PHE A 527 -18.36 8.25 2.72
N ILE A 528 -18.22 9.05 3.77
CA ILE A 528 -19.27 9.93 4.31
C ILE A 528 -18.73 11.37 4.28
N ASP A 529 -19.39 12.27 3.56
CA ASP A 529 -19.01 13.69 3.53
C ASP A 529 -19.29 14.33 4.90
N PHE A 530 -18.27 14.92 5.53
CA PHE A 530 -18.38 15.56 6.85
C PHE A 530 -19.44 16.67 6.91
N ARG A 531 -19.73 17.32 5.77
CA ARG A 531 -20.64 18.46 5.70
C ARG A 531 -22.07 18.02 5.48
N THR A 532 -22.31 17.13 4.52
CA THR A 532 -23.67 16.79 4.08
C THR A 532 -24.19 15.48 4.67
N GLY A 533 -23.30 14.58 5.10
CA GLY A 533 -23.65 13.21 5.44
C GLY A 533 -23.87 12.30 4.24
N GLU A 534 -23.73 12.82 3.01
CA GLU A 534 -23.86 12.00 1.82
C GLU A 534 -22.84 10.87 1.85
N ALA A 535 -23.33 9.65 1.60
CA ALA A 535 -22.51 8.46 1.66
C ALA A 535 -22.41 7.70 0.33
N PHE A 536 -21.21 7.18 0.08
CA PHE A 536 -20.83 6.38 -1.09
C PHE A 536 -20.28 5.04 -0.63
N ARG A 537 -20.75 3.94 -1.21
CA ARG A 537 -20.38 2.57 -0.80
C ARG A 537 -19.61 1.88 -1.91
N HIS A 538 -18.44 1.34 -1.61
CA HIS A 538 -17.58 0.64 -2.57
C HIS A 538 -17.28 -0.78 -2.08
N HIS A 539 -18.20 -1.70 -2.35
CA HIS A 539 -18.09 -3.11 -1.93
C HIS A 539 -17.04 -3.92 -2.72
N TRP A 540 -16.58 -3.38 -3.85
CA TRP A 540 -15.59 -4.01 -4.74
C TRP A 540 -14.14 -3.77 -4.30
N VAL A 541 -13.89 -3.03 -3.22
CA VAL A 541 -12.58 -2.81 -2.61
C VAL A 541 -12.69 -2.80 -1.09
N ARG A 542 -11.63 -3.19 -0.38
CA ARG A 542 -11.57 -3.15 1.09
C ARG A 542 -10.13 -2.99 1.59
N GLY A 543 -10.00 -2.59 2.85
CA GLY A 543 -8.75 -2.65 3.58
C GLY A 543 -8.38 -4.05 4.09
N VAL A 544 -7.12 -4.17 4.49
CA VAL A 544 -6.58 -5.34 5.22
C VAL A 544 -6.97 -5.26 6.70
N CYS A 545 -7.17 -6.39 7.36
CA CYS A 545 -7.43 -6.41 8.81
C CYS A 545 -6.28 -5.74 9.58
N ARG A 546 -6.57 -5.17 10.76
CA ARG A 546 -5.71 -4.36 11.63
C ARG A 546 -5.30 -2.99 11.08
N TYR A 547 -4.99 -2.86 9.80
CA TYR A 547 -4.48 -1.61 9.22
C TYR A 547 -5.54 -0.80 8.45
N GLY A 548 -6.38 -1.45 7.63
CA GLY A 548 -7.40 -0.79 6.79
C GLY A 548 -6.87 -0.35 5.43
N VAL A 549 -7.23 0.87 5.02
CA VAL A 549 -6.82 1.55 3.77
C VAL A 549 -6.01 2.80 4.09
N LEU A 550 -5.37 3.41 3.10
CA LEU A 550 -4.63 4.68 3.24
C LEU A 550 -5.19 5.73 2.29
N PRO A 551 -5.86 6.80 2.78
CA PRO A 551 -6.23 7.94 1.94
C PRO A 551 -5.14 9.00 1.95
N SER A 552 -4.42 9.18 0.84
CA SER A 552 -3.32 10.15 0.69
C SER A 552 -2.96 10.33 -0.78
N ASN A 553 -2.24 11.41 -1.12
CA ASN A 553 -1.82 11.72 -2.48
C ASN A 553 -2.97 11.99 -3.47
N GLY A 554 -4.15 12.36 -2.98
CA GLY A 554 -5.39 12.39 -3.76
C GLY A 554 -5.92 11.00 -4.16
N LEU A 555 -5.38 9.94 -3.57
CA LEU A 555 -5.67 8.55 -3.89
C LEU A 555 -6.08 7.74 -2.66
N VAL A 556 -6.69 6.58 -2.90
CA VAL A 556 -7.00 5.59 -1.86
C VAL A 556 -6.21 4.32 -2.13
N TYR A 557 -5.33 3.97 -1.20
CA TYR A 557 -4.54 2.73 -1.28
C TYR A 557 -5.18 1.64 -0.44
N ALA A 558 -5.50 0.53 -1.09
CA ALA A 558 -6.05 -0.68 -0.49
C ALA A 558 -5.00 -1.81 -0.54
N PRO A 559 -4.32 -2.09 0.58
CA PRO A 559 -3.33 -3.16 0.65
C PRO A 559 -3.96 -4.55 0.40
N PRO A 560 -3.17 -5.54 -0.03
CA PRO A 560 -3.69 -6.87 -0.29
C PRO A 560 -4.26 -7.49 0.99
N HIS A 561 -5.28 -8.33 0.82
CA HIS A 561 -5.97 -9.02 1.91
C HIS A 561 -6.31 -10.47 1.53
N SER A 562 -6.64 -11.28 2.53
CA SER A 562 -6.91 -12.72 2.41
C SER A 562 -8.39 -13.08 2.55
N CYS A 563 -9.26 -12.10 2.74
CA CYS A 563 -10.67 -12.39 3.01
C CYS A 563 -11.42 -12.85 1.76
N ALA A 564 -12.25 -13.88 1.90
CA ALA A 564 -13.08 -14.47 0.85
C ALA A 564 -14.49 -13.85 0.73
N TYR A 565 -14.86 -12.88 1.57
CA TYR A 565 -16.19 -12.24 1.45
C TYR A 565 -16.25 -11.38 0.17
N PHE A 566 -17.35 -11.48 -0.60
CA PHE A 566 -17.51 -10.90 -1.94
C PHE A 566 -16.39 -11.27 -2.93
N ILE A 567 -15.94 -12.53 -2.95
CA ILE A 567 -14.79 -12.96 -3.77
C ILE A 567 -14.97 -12.71 -5.27
N GLU A 568 -16.21 -12.70 -5.77
CA GLU A 568 -16.52 -12.50 -7.18
C GLU A 568 -16.49 -11.03 -7.61
N ALA A 569 -16.75 -10.08 -6.70
CA ALA A 569 -16.86 -8.66 -7.03
C ALA A 569 -15.61 -7.85 -6.65
N LYS A 570 -14.76 -8.39 -5.79
CA LYS A 570 -13.75 -7.61 -5.07
C LYS A 570 -12.37 -7.68 -5.71
N LEU A 571 -11.70 -6.53 -5.76
CA LEU A 571 -10.33 -6.43 -6.22
C LEU A 571 -9.36 -7.24 -5.34
N THR A 572 -8.37 -7.84 -6.01
CA THR A 572 -7.22 -8.52 -5.40
C THR A 572 -5.96 -7.70 -5.60
N GLY A 573 -4.92 -7.96 -4.82
CA GLY A 573 -3.64 -7.23 -4.90
C GLY A 573 -3.58 -5.97 -4.05
N PHE A 574 -2.48 -5.23 -4.21
CA PHE A 574 -2.33 -3.88 -3.70
C PHE A 574 -2.88 -2.91 -4.75
N ASN A 575 -3.95 -2.20 -4.45
CA ASN A 575 -4.62 -1.30 -5.39
C ASN A 575 -4.46 0.15 -4.95
N ALA A 576 -4.18 1.04 -5.89
CA ALA A 576 -4.43 2.46 -5.76
C ALA A 576 -5.65 2.84 -6.59
N LEU A 577 -6.57 3.57 -5.98
CA LEU A 577 -7.81 4.01 -6.59
C LEU A 577 -7.85 5.52 -6.63
N ALA A 578 -8.36 6.06 -7.72
CA ALA A 578 -8.48 7.48 -7.96
C ALA A 578 -9.97 7.89 -8.08
N PRO A 579 -10.32 9.12 -7.68
CA PRO A 579 -11.64 9.68 -7.96
C PRO A 579 -11.83 9.94 -9.46
N ALA A 580 -13.02 10.42 -9.84
CA ALA A 580 -13.28 10.78 -11.24
C ALA A 580 -12.31 11.87 -11.70
N SER A 581 -11.66 11.64 -12.84
CA SER A 581 -10.73 12.62 -13.43
C SER A 581 -11.46 13.59 -14.37
N PRO A 582 -11.21 14.91 -14.29
CA PRO A 582 -11.75 15.87 -15.24
C PRO A 582 -11.12 15.74 -16.64
N THR A 583 -9.88 15.24 -16.72
CA THR A 583 -9.10 15.13 -17.96
C THR A 583 -9.36 13.84 -18.72
N ARG A 584 -10.03 12.85 -18.11
CA ARG A 584 -10.32 11.56 -18.75
C ARG A 584 -11.81 11.21 -18.63
N LYS A 585 -12.58 11.61 -19.64
CA LYS A 585 -13.97 11.16 -19.81
C LYS A 585 -13.97 9.80 -20.51
N LEU A 586 -14.63 8.81 -19.92
CA LEU A 586 -14.84 7.52 -20.58
C LEU A 586 -15.80 7.75 -21.76
N PRO A 587 -15.44 7.34 -23.00
CA PRO A 587 -16.34 7.46 -24.12
C PRO A 587 -17.55 6.55 -23.90
N THR A 588 -18.76 7.10 -24.06
CA THR A 588 -20.03 6.35 -23.88
C THR A 588 -20.22 5.30 -24.98
N VAL A 589 -19.57 5.50 -26.14
CA VAL A 589 -19.56 4.57 -27.28
C VAL A 589 -18.11 4.33 -27.69
N ILE A 590 -17.70 3.06 -27.74
CA ILE A 590 -16.40 2.66 -28.29
C ILE A 590 -16.63 2.26 -29.75
N PRO A 591 -16.08 2.98 -30.74
CA PRO A 591 -16.24 2.62 -32.15
C PRO A 591 -15.64 1.23 -32.45
N GLU A 592 -16.38 0.39 -33.17
CA GLU A 592 -15.88 -0.92 -33.62
C GLU A 592 -14.82 -0.80 -34.73
N GLN A 593 -14.82 0.33 -35.43
CA GLN A 593 -13.97 0.56 -36.58
C GLN A 593 -12.49 0.61 -36.17
N GLY A 594 -11.68 -0.30 -36.74
CA GLY A 594 -10.25 -0.40 -36.45
C GLY A 594 -9.88 -1.14 -35.15
N ARG A 595 -10.86 -1.58 -34.34
CA ARG A 595 -10.61 -2.43 -33.14
C ARG A 595 -10.07 -3.82 -33.51
N LEU A 596 -10.53 -4.36 -34.63
CA LEU A 596 -10.10 -5.65 -35.14
C LEU A 596 -9.20 -5.44 -36.34
N ARG A 597 -7.98 -5.98 -36.28
CA ARG A 597 -7.10 -6.11 -37.43
C ARG A 597 -6.99 -7.58 -37.78
N ARG A 598 -7.16 -7.93 -39.05
CA ARG A 598 -6.89 -9.28 -39.53
C ARG A 598 -5.39 -9.53 -39.36
N GLY A 599 -5.02 -10.46 -38.47
CA GLY A 599 -3.62 -10.83 -38.27
C GLY A 599 -3.06 -11.61 -39.46
N SER A 600 -1.75 -11.75 -39.53
CA SER A 600 -1.05 -12.56 -40.55
C SER A 600 -1.35 -14.06 -40.48
N ALA A 601 -2.15 -14.50 -39.51
CA ALA A 601 -2.63 -15.87 -39.35
C ALA A 601 -3.69 -16.28 -40.39
N SER A 602 -3.99 -15.44 -41.39
CA SER A 602 -4.66 -15.89 -42.61
C SER A 602 -3.68 -16.71 -43.46
N VAL A 603 -3.30 -17.89 -42.97
CA VAL A 603 -2.67 -18.89 -43.82
C VAL A 603 -3.74 -19.36 -44.80
N PRO A 604 -3.47 -19.42 -46.12
CA PRO A 604 -4.37 -20.13 -47.03
C PRO A 604 -4.54 -21.56 -46.52
N THR A 605 -5.77 -22.01 -46.29
CA THR A 605 -6.09 -23.40 -45.94
C THR A 605 -5.67 -24.39 -47.03
N ALA A 606 -5.30 -23.90 -48.21
CA ALA A 606 -4.69 -24.67 -49.28
C ALA A 606 -3.27 -25.12 -48.89
N GLY A 607 -3.16 -26.36 -48.40
CA GLY A 607 -1.90 -27.00 -48.03
C GLY A 607 -1.68 -27.21 -46.53
N ALA A 608 -2.65 -26.87 -45.69
CA ALA A 608 -2.60 -27.25 -44.27
C ALA A 608 -2.78 -28.78 -44.17
N THR A 609 -1.73 -29.49 -43.74
CA THR A 609 -1.82 -30.90 -43.40
C THR A 609 -2.90 -31.06 -42.32
N PRO A 610 -3.84 -32.02 -42.45
CA PRO A 610 -4.76 -32.33 -41.37
C PRO A 610 -3.96 -32.57 -40.09
N LEU A 611 -4.31 -31.88 -39.01
CA LEU A 611 -3.72 -32.15 -37.71
C LEU A 611 -4.03 -33.61 -37.36
N ASP A 612 -3.03 -34.34 -36.86
CA ASP A 612 -3.25 -35.67 -36.32
C ASP A 612 -4.39 -35.63 -35.29
N PRO A 613 -5.25 -36.66 -35.23
CA PRO A 613 -6.31 -36.72 -34.24
C PRO A 613 -5.71 -36.57 -32.83
N PRO A 614 -6.39 -35.84 -31.92
CA PRO A 614 -5.88 -35.62 -30.57
C PRO A 614 -5.49 -36.95 -29.91
N SER A 615 -4.25 -37.05 -29.46
CA SER A 615 -3.76 -38.22 -28.74
C SER A 615 -4.42 -38.29 -27.37
N SER A 616 -4.62 -39.50 -26.84
CA SER A 616 -5.05 -39.69 -25.45
C SER A 616 -4.06 -39.11 -24.43
N LEU A 617 -2.81 -38.87 -24.85
CA LEU A 617 -1.74 -38.23 -24.09
C LEU A 617 -1.78 -36.70 -24.13
N ASP A 618 -2.61 -36.10 -24.99
CA ASP A 618 -2.67 -34.65 -25.12
C ASP A 618 -3.37 -34.01 -23.90
N TRP A 619 -2.85 -32.87 -23.50
CA TRP A 619 -3.37 -31.93 -22.51
C TRP A 619 -3.38 -30.52 -23.13
N PRO A 620 -4.26 -30.27 -24.13
CA PRO A 620 -4.20 -29.09 -24.98
C PRO A 620 -4.62 -27.79 -24.30
N THR A 621 -5.34 -27.86 -23.17
CA THR A 621 -5.82 -26.67 -22.45
C THR A 621 -5.73 -26.81 -20.95
N TYR A 622 -6.00 -25.71 -20.24
CA TYR A 622 -6.06 -25.70 -18.78
C TYR A 622 -7.11 -26.70 -18.28
N ARG A 623 -6.68 -27.63 -17.42
CA ARG A 623 -7.48 -28.76 -16.92
C ARG A 623 -7.93 -29.74 -18.03
N HIS A 624 -7.01 -30.05 -18.95
CA HIS A 624 -7.07 -31.10 -19.97
C HIS A 624 -7.95 -30.78 -21.17
N ASP A 625 -9.27 -30.65 -20.98
CA ASP A 625 -10.25 -30.56 -22.07
C ASP A 625 -11.18 -29.35 -21.94
N ALA A 626 -12.07 -29.16 -22.93
CA ALA A 626 -13.03 -28.05 -22.95
C ALA A 626 -13.99 -28.06 -21.74
N ALA A 627 -14.23 -29.23 -21.12
CA ALA A 627 -15.02 -29.38 -19.90
C ALA A 627 -14.20 -29.13 -18.62
N ARG A 628 -12.88 -28.89 -18.74
CA ARG A 628 -11.94 -28.65 -17.65
C ARG A 628 -11.92 -29.78 -16.61
N THR A 629 -12.09 -31.03 -17.06
CA THR A 629 -12.20 -32.21 -16.18
C THR A 629 -11.01 -32.34 -15.23
N GLY A 630 -9.81 -31.96 -15.67
CA GLY A 630 -8.58 -32.11 -14.90
C GLY A 630 -8.14 -33.57 -14.75
N ALA A 631 -8.63 -34.48 -15.61
CA ALA A 631 -8.28 -35.88 -15.61
C ALA A 631 -7.95 -36.35 -17.03
N THR A 632 -7.03 -37.31 -17.16
CA THR A 632 -6.69 -37.97 -18.42
C THR A 632 -6.90 -39.48 -18.28
N LYS A 633 -7.23 -40.15 -19.39
CA LYS A 633 -7.28 -41.62 -19.47
C LYS A 633 -5.89 -42.25 -19.69
N SER A 634 -4.87 -41.42 -19.87
CA SER A 634 -3.49 -41.87 -20.07
C SER A 634 -2.95 -42.59 -18.83
N GLN A 635 -2.35 -43.76 -19.06
CA GLN A 635 -1.67 -44.50 -18.00
C GLN A 635 -0.33 -43.84 -17.68
N VAL A 636 -0.11 -43.53 -16.41
CA VAL A 636 1.14 -42.95 -15.92
C VAL A 636 1.95 -44.06 -15.23
N PRO A 637 3.22 -44.28 -15.61
CA PRO A 637 4.03 -45.33 -15.01
C PRO A 637 4.31 -45.04 -13.54
N ALA A 638 4.31 -46.09 -12.70
CA ALA A 638 4.55 -45.97 -11.25
C ALA A 638 5.96 -45.42 -10.92
N ARG A 639 6.93 -45.61 -11.82
CA ARG A 639 8.28 -45.07 -11.71
C ARG A 639 8.52 -44.04 -12.81
N LEU A 640 8.64 -42.78 -12.41
CA LEU A 640 8.94 -41.68 -13.32
C LEU A 640 10.45 -41.56 -13.56
N MET A 641 10.84 -41.21 -14.79
CA MET A 641 12.21 -40.80 -15.13
C MET A 641 12.18 -39.39 -15.73
N ARG A 642 13.16 -38.57 -15.36
CA ARG A 642 13.30 -37.21 -15.92
C ARG A 642 13.91 -37.30 -17.33
N LEU A 643 13.12 -37.01 -18.36
CA LEU A 643 13.59 -36.95 -19.75
C LEU A 643 14.46 -35.71 -20.01
N TRP A 644 14.02 -34.54 -19.54
CA TRP A 644 14.73 -33.27 -19.70
C TRP A 644 14.31 -32.25 -18.64
N GLN A 645 15.05 -31.15 -18.55
CA GLN A 645 14.75 -30.00 -17.68
C GLN A 645 15.15 -28.69 -18.37
N ARG A 646 14.34 -27.64 -18.20
CA ARG A 646 14.63 -26.27 -18.66
C ARG A 646 14.39 -25.28 -17.54
N GLU A 647 15.25 -24.27 -17.45
CA GLU A 647 15.09 -23.14 -16.56
C GLU A 647 14.64 -21.92 -17.39
N LEU A 648 13.47 -21.37 -17.07
CA LEU A 648 12.90 -20.20 -17.75
C LEU A 648 12.85 -18.95 -16.85
N GLY A 649 13.02 -19.14 -15.53
CA GLY A 649 12.95 -18.07 -14.54
C GLY A 649 11.54 -17.46 -14.38
N GLY A 650 11.37 -16.65 -13.34
CA GLY A 650 10.14 -15.88 -13.12
C GLY A 650 8.89 -16.73 -12.87
N ARG A 651 7.72 -16.10 -13.08
CA ARG A 651 6.41 -16.78 -12.95
C ARG A 651 6.00 -17.38 -14.29
N LEU A 652 5.63 -18.66 -14.25
CA LEU A 652 5.17 -19.40 -15.41
C LEU A 652 3.66 -19.67 -15.33
N SER A 653 2.97 -19.76 -16.47
CA SER A 653 1.66 -20.39 -16.53
C SER A 653 1.77 -21.89 -16.29
N PRO A 654 0.68 -22.57 -15.92
CA PRO A 654 0.52 -23.99 -16.23
C PRO A 654 0.90 -24.28 -17.69
N PRO A 655 1.73 -25.30 -17.96
CA PRO A 655 2.03 -25.72 -19.32
C PRO A 655 0.84 -26.48 -19.92
N VAL A 656 0.75 -26.47 -21.25
CA VAL A 656 -0.09 -27.38 -22.03
C VAL A 656 0.80 -28.23 -22.92
N ILE A 657 0.39 -29.47 -23.19
CA ILE A 657 1.13 -30.40 -24.04
C ILE A 657 0.16 -30.97 -25.05
N ALA A 658 0.34 -30.72 -26.33
CA ALA A 658 -0.42 -31.44 -27.36
C ALA A 658 0.42 -31.55 -28.63
N GLN A 659 0.16 -32.60 -29.43
CA GLN A 659 0.82 -32.79 -30.73
C GLN A 659 2.37 -32.76 -30.62
N GLY A 660 2.90 -33.36 -29.54
CA GLY A 660 4.35 -33.42 -29.30
C GLY A 660 5.00 -32.09 -28.91
N GLN A 661 4.23 -31.06 -28.60
CA GLN A 661 4.73 -29.74 -28.19
C GLN A 661 4.30 -29.41 -26.76
N LEU A 662 5.24 -28.89 -25.95
CA LEU A 662 4.95 -28.26 -24.68
C LEU A 662 4.95 -26.75 -24.87
N ILE A 663 3.85 -26.09 -24.51
CA ILE A 663 3.75 -24.63 -24.54
C ILE A 663 3.54 -24.10 -23.12
N VAL A 664 4.36 -23.12 -22.75
CA VAL A 664 4.32 -22.46 -21.45
C VAL A 664 4.59 -20.98 -21.60
N THR A 665 3.93 -20.15 -20.79
CA THR A 665 4.15 -18.69 -20.83
C THR A 665 4.98 -18.26 -19.63
N ALA A 666 6.01 -17.48 -19.89
CA ALA A 666 6.72 -16.68 -18.90
C ALA A 666 5.98 -15.36 -18.75
N ILE A 667 5.22 -15.27 -17.66
CA ILE A 667 4.13 -14.29 -17.47
C ILE A 667 4.68 -12.86 -17.47
N ASP A 668 5.71 -12.61 -16.67
CA ASP A 668 6.24 -11.26 -16.43
C ASP A 668 7.22 -10.79 -17.53
N THR A 669 7.79 -11.72 -18.29
CA THR A 669 8.60 -11.42 -19.49
C THR A 669 7.77 -11.48 -20.77
N HIS A 670 6.45 -11.59 -20.64
CA HIS A 670 5.50 -11.54 -21.75
C HIS A 670 5.78 -12.57 -22.87
N THR A 671 6.43 -13.68 -22.55
CA THR A 671 6.99 -14.58 -23.57
C THR A 671 6.33 -15.95 -23.52
N VAL A 672 5.81 -16.41 -24.65
CA VAL A 672 5.36 -17.78 -24.88
C VAL A 672 6.54 -18.59 -25.40
N HIS A 673 6.82 -19.71 -24.76
CA HIS A 673 7.83 -20.66 -25.18
C HIS A 673 7.16 -21.94 -25.66
N ALA A 674 7.63 -22.46 -26.79
CA ALA A 674 7.28 -23.80 -27.24
C ALA A 674 8.52 -24.68 -27.30
N PHE A 675 8.40 -25.87 -26.73
CA PHE A 675 9.42 -26.90 -26.72
C PHE A 675 8.89 -28.17 -27.35
N ASP A 676 9.80 -28.97 -27.87
CA ASP A 676 9.53 -30.37 -28.14
C ASP A 676 9.26 -31.10 -26.81
N ALA A 677 8.13 -31.79 -26.70
CA ALA A 677 7.66 -32.37 -25.44
C ALA A 677 8.57 -33.51 -24.93
N LEU A 678 9.28 -34.22 -25.82
CA LEU A 678 10.12 -35.37 -25.45
C LEU A 678 11.57 -35.00 -25.18
N THR A 679 12.09 -33.97 -25.87
CA THR A 679 13.51 -33.60 -25.80
C THR A 679 13.77 -32.28 -25.08
N GLY A 680 12.74 -31.45 -24.90
CA GLY A 680 12.88 -30.10 -24.36
C GLY A 680 13.63 -29.13 -25.28
N ARG A 681 13.86 -29.48 -26.55
CA ARG A 681 14.47 -28.58 -27.55
C ARG A 681 13.50 -27.43 -27.86
N ALA A 682 14.00 -26.19 -27.87
CA ALA A 682 13.19 -25.02 -28.21
C ALA A 682 12.73 -25.11 -29.68
N ARG A 683 11.43 -24.99 -29.93
CA ARG A 683 10.86 -24.94 -31.27
C ARG A 683 10.70 -23.51 -31.73
N TRP A 684 10.06 -22.69 -30.91
CA TRP A 684 9.88 -21.27 -31.17
C TRP A 684 9.62 -20.51 -29.86
N GLN A 685 9.73 -19.19 -29.94
CA GLN A 685 9.37 -18.28 -28.86
C GLN A 685 8.66 -17.05 -29.43
N PHE A 686 7.71 -16.51 -28.68
CA PHE A 686 6.96 -15.33 -29.06
C PHE A 686 6.82 -14.38 -27.86
N THR A 687 7.27 -13.14 -28.01
CA THR A 687 7.11 -12.10 -26.97
C THR A 687 5.93 -11.21 -27.33
N ALA A 688 4.87 -11.29 -26.54
CA ALA A 688 3.68 -10.46 -26.67
C ALA A 688 3.98 -9.00 -26.24
N GLY A 689 3.12 -8.08 -26.68
CA GLY A 689 3.17 -6.67 -26.25
C GLY A 689 2.74 -6.42 -24.80
N GLY A 690 2.40 -7.47 -24.05
CA GLY A 690 1.91 -7.36 -22.68
C GLY A 690 1.91 -8.69 -21.94
N ARG A 691 1.63 -8.61 -20.64
CA ARG A 691 1.58 -9.77 -19.74
C ARG A 691 0.56 -10.80 -20.22
N ILE A 692 0.96 -12.07 -20.17
CA ILE A 692 0.10 -13.22 -20.50
C ILE A 692 -0.27 -13.90 -19.18
N ASP A 693 -1.52 -13.80 -18.76
CA ASP A 693 -1.97 -14.22 -17.42
C ASP A 693 -2.76 -15.54 -17.40
N SER A 694 -2.91 -16.17 -18.56
CA SER A 694 -3.64 -17.41 -18.76
C SER A 694 -2.76 -18.48 -19.41
N PRO A 695 -2.96 -19.78 -19.09
CA PRO A 695 -2.36 -20.88 -19.84
C PRO A 695 -2.74 -20.80 -21.33
N PRO A 696 -1.86 -21.21 -22.26
CA PRO A 696 -2.21 -21.37 -23.66
C PRO A 696 -3.34 -22.40 -23.83
N THR A 697 -4.06 -22.32 -24.95
CA THR A 697 -4.98 -23.36 -25.44
C THR A 697 -4.56 -23.69 -26.86
N LEU A 698 -4.36 -24.99 -27.11
CA LEU A 698 -4.02 -25.56 -28.41
C LEU A 698 -5.26 -26.07 -29.14
#